data_AF-A0A8T5HBB5-F1
#
_entry.id   AF-A0A8T5HBB5-F1
#
_cell.length_a   1.000
_cell.length_b   1.000
_cell.length_c   1.000
_cell.angle_alpha   90.00
_cell.angle_beta   90.00
_cell.angle_gamma   90.00
#
_symmetry.space_group_name_H-M   'P 1'
#
loop_
_entity.id
_entity.type
_entity.pdbx_description
1 polymer ?
#
loop_
_entity_poly.entity_id
_entity_poly.type
_entity_poly.pdbx_seq_one_letter_code
_entity_poly.pdbx_strand_id
1 'polypeptide(L)'
;MNKKVLISLILILAIAMLSSSVYAICGGNYTSGGWTINSTMLCQDETIIVTGPLLVQDDTVTEVITFTEDDATAHYNLSNNESEITLATPDLNAGTPSSYTDNWLSGVPGQTFVISMNESSHAISAMVTNSNNASFAYFIWVDDSDTSGCDSPGPGKCNSDGVGSDFLIGIVPPPTNGMVIQYWNNSASAWGNVTVSGEIVTNVYDPDLQQNFSVYFNTSQGPTGTQIEVVVNTTGPWIDKKVLVTDYDDLEQITTFRNRSLAVAALGSLTLNNVDLQIADMLNIAVLGSFYAYDSNITFNLTGNGTSNFSINANTNVFLNNTKVLSNDSGLYYGFGSNAANINISNCQISNSGVTDSDLIPPSHENFFDSISSGTIFNNNYSSCHPSLTCLRLETVSDINVSNNEFFGTTQLGAVTNGYFENNIYSSNLQVNIIQTNLNFTNNTFLGSLQIAQGGASGMYLINNNFSGTPTSPIDDQNNTATNTLVYSNANGKIMWEDKSNLTIDQTLTSPTVSTPEGPLYIANNLIGFNATTPLNQLNTSANISFYGLNYSLQPQLFKDGVRCDNETTCNITSYSGGTLTADIIGFSNYTTVTTDVSCGTITTSQTMNLNVNATQTCFNIGADDLVLDCAGFTINYSTNGLIGFAVNNTAYNNLTVKNCIIIKGNSSGDETEGIHIENTSNSIIQNNTVTTTGADSVGINIGELGSNNLVENNTVTTIGVDSFGIIVDSTDNNVSNNTVTTSGTDSYGIYLNGDRNIVNVNTINTTGTDANGIEVEDCADNLIFDNVITGLSSYLIGLEPKGGGIMNNVLTNNTGSSGLGSLLDGSDADNNNTLIFSNEFGAINWTLGNLTTGLNLSVGSTVFLENNIIGMLDDNAMPELNGTSTITFYGLTHASTPELHRNGVRCDDGNTCNITSYSSGTGTLIANVSSFSNYTTYMPSSSSNPTTGGGSPNRDSDDTTTETEEETATDEESLQDILKKWEEQEKKAAADALVEGYSSNTEAEDETEEEFEQDEESISSLISEDEQLKSEEATEEKNIVGKAFNKLFVGKGKKGVVGLIAMLFVLGTLLYLIRKNPKNNS
;
A
#
# COMPACT_ATOMS: atom_id res chain seq x y z
N MET A 1 43.41 -69.06 -4.34
CA MET A 1 42.74 -68.22 -5.38
C MET A 1 41.38 -68.82 -5.66
N ASN A 2 40.33 -68.08 -5.31
CA ASN A 2 38.96 -68.58 -5.27
C ASN A 2 38.21 -68.02 -6.49
N LYS A 3 37.46 -68.86 -7.22
CA LYS A 3 36.74 -68.49 -8.46
C LYS A 3 35.86 -67.24 -8.32
N LYS A 4 35.40 -66.92 -7.11
CA LYS A 4 34.65 -65.70 -6.81
C LYS A 4 35.49 -64.42 -6.86
N VAL A 5 36.77 -64.46 -6.48
CA VAL A 5 37.68 -63.30 -6.57
C VAL A 5 38.07 -63.04 -8.02
N LEU A 6 38.25 -64.09 -8.83
CA LEU A 6 38.54 -63.93 -10.26
C LEU A 6 37.33 -63.38 -11.03
N ILE A 7 36.11 -63.79 -10.69
CA ILE A 7 34.87 -63.23 -11.29
C ILE A 7 34.66 -61.78 -10.86
N SER A 8 34.93 -61.43 -9.59
CA SER A 8 34.88 -60.03 -9.14
C SER A 8 35.99 -59.18 -9.76
N LEU A 9 37.20 -59.71 -9.97
CA LEU A 9 38.27 -58.97 -10.64
C LEU A 9 38.01 -58.81 -12.14
N ILE A 10 37.38 -59.80 -12.79
CA ILE A 10 36.96 -59.71 -14.20
C ILE A 10 35.77 -58.76 -14.35
N LEU A 11 34.85 -58.69 -13.37
CA LEU A 11 33.74 -57.73 -13.37
C LEU A 11 34.23 -56.30 -13.07
N ILE A 12 35.24 -56.14 -12.20
CA ILE A 12 35.88 -54.84 -11.92
C ILE A 12 36.79 -54.42 -13.09
N LEU A 13 37.49 -55.34 -13.77
CA LEU A 13 38.20 -55.03 -15.02
C LEU A 13 37.23 -54.74 -16.18
N ALA A 14 36.06 -55.38 -16.24
CA ALA A 14 35.04 -55.09 -17.25
C ALA A 14 34.35 -53.74 -17.01
N ILE A 15 34.22 -53.30 -15.75
CA ILE A 15 33.72 -51.97 -15.39
C ILE A 15 34.82 -50.90 -15.55
N ALA A 16 36.09 -51.24 -15.33
CA ALA A 16 37.23 -50.34 -15.58
C ALA A 16 37.66 -50.29 -17.06
N MET A 17 37.25 -51.24 -17.89
CA MET A 17 37.43 -51.23 -19.36
C MET A 17 36.23 -50.62 -20.11
N LEU A 18 35.27 -50.03 -19.39
CA LEU A 18 34.21 -49.19 -19.98
C LEU A 18 34.48 -47.69 -19.80
N SER A 19 35.66 -47.30 -19.33
CA SER A 19 36.13 -45.90 -19.35
C SER A 19 37.14 -45.69 -20.47
N SER A 20 36.69 -45.80 -21.72
CA SER A 20 37.24 -45.09 -22.89
C SER A 20 36.54 -45.53 -24.18
N SER A 21 35.30 -45.09 -24.33
CA SER A 21 34.76 -44.74 -25.64
C SER A 21 33.82 -43.56 -25.46
N VAL A 22 34.41 -42.36 -25.44
CA VAL A 22 33.76 -41.18 -26.03
C VAL A 22 33.24 -41.59 -27.41
N TYR A 23 32.13 -40.99 -27.83
CA TYR A 23 31.60 -40.83 -29.19
C TYR A 23 30.16 -41.29 -29.33
N ALA A 24 29.23 -40.39 -28.99
CA ALA A 24 27.98 -40.28 -29.73
C ALA A 24 27.32 -38.90 -29.54
N ILE A 25 28.00 -37.78 -29.81
CA ILE A 25 27.72 -36.65 -28.90
C ILE A 25 26.29 -36.07 -28.91
N CYS A 26 25.65 -35.99 -30.07
CA CYS A 26 24.22 -35.67 -30.15
C CYS A 26 23.50 -36.84 -30.82
N GLY A 27 23.49 -37.99 -30.14
CA GLY A 27 22.92 -39.24 -30.65
C GLY A 27 23.74 -39.93 -31.76
N GLY A 28 25.02 -39.57 -31.90
CA GLY A 28 25.93 -40.15 -32.90
C GLY A 28 25.97 -39.44 -34.25
N ASN A 29 25.29 -38.30 -34.40
CA ASN A 29 25.24 -37.55 -35.66
C ASN A 29 26.55 -36.84 -36.03
N TYR A 30 27.45 -36.60 -35.06
CA TYR A 30 28.73 -35.92 -35.27
C TYR A 30 29.85 -36.57 -34.45
N THR A 31 31.08 -36.54 -34.99
CA THR A 31 32.25 -37.19 -34.38
C THR A 31 33.43 -36.23 -34.15
N SER A 32 33.61 -35.18 -34.96
CA SER A 32 34.58 -34.08 -34.80
C SER A 32 34.52 -33.14 -36.01
N GLY A 33 35.01 -31.89 -35.92
CA GLY A 33 35.06 -30.95 -37.05
C GLY A 33 33.92 -29.93 -37.06
N GLY A 34 33.62 -29.35 -38.22
CA GLY A 34 32.52 -28.39 -38.38
C GLY A 34 31.15 -29.06 -38.38
N TRP A 35 30.15 -28.40 -37.79
CA TRP A 35 28.79 -28.90 -37.62
C TRP A 35 27.84 -28.01 -38.41
N THR A 36 27.05 -28.58 -39.32
CA THR A 36 25.92 -27.90 -39.96
C THR A 36 24.64 -28.58 -39.52
N ILE A 37 23.76 -27.86 -38.82
CA ILE A 37 22.52 -28.33 -38.21
C ILE A 37 21.34 -27.69 -38.95
N ASN A 38 20.74 -28.42 -39.88
CA ASN A 38 19.57 -27.99 -40.65
C ASN A 38 18.29 -28.75 -40.31
N SER A 39 18.25 -29.35 -39.11
CA SER A 39 17.07 -29.99 -38.53
C SER A 39 17.10 -29.87 -37.00
N THR A 40 16.03 -30.29 -36.31
CA THR A 40 16.00 -30.26 -34.85
C THR A 40 16.97 -31.29 -34.26
N MET A 41 17.88 -30.81 -33.40
CA MET A 41 18.94 -31.56 -32.75
C MET A 41 18.92 -31.34 -31.25
N LEU A 42 18.98 -32.43 -30.50
CA LEU A 42 19.10 -32.43 -29.06
C LEU A 42 20.42 -33.12 -28.65
N CYS A 43 21.23 -32.41 -27.88
CA CYS A 43 22.42 -32.92 -27.22
C CYS A 43 22.15 -32.90 -25.71
N GLN A 44 22.42 -34.00 -25.00
CA GLN A 44 22.10 -34.09 -23.59
C GLN A 44 23.13 -34.90 -22.80
N ASP A 45 23.53 -34.39 -21.62
CA ASP A 45 24.39 -35.07 -20.65
C ASP A 45 25.81 -35.40 -21.18
N GLU A 46 26.37 -34.53 -22.02
CA GLU A 46 27.60 -34.78 -22.77
C GLU A 46 28.63 -33.64 -22.67
N THR A 47 29.91 -33.95 -22.91
CA THR A 47 30.96 -32.96 -23.16
C THR A 47 31.31 -32.96 -24.63
N ILE A 48 31.08 -31.84 -25.31
CA ILE A 48 31.26 -31.68 -26.74
C ILE A 48 32.49 -30.81 -26.99
N ILE A 49 33.43 -31.29 -27.78
CA ILE A 49 34.55 -30.46 -28.26
C ILE A 49 34.31 -30.19 -29.74
N VAL A 50 34.00 -28.93 -30.06
CA VAL A 50 33.81 -28.49 -31.44
C VAL A 50 35.12 -27.91 -31.94
N THR A 51 35.71 -28.58 -32.94
CA THR A 51 37.02 -28.23 -33.54
C THR A 51 36.90 -27.61 -34.94
N GLY A 52 35.69 -27.34 -35.43
CA GLY A 52 35.40 -26.58 -36.65
C GLY A 52 34.18 -25.64 -36.47
N PRO A 53 33.73 -24.88 -37.47
CA PRO A 53 32.60 -23.95 -37.31
C PRO A 53 31.30 -24.69 -36.96
N LEU A 54 30.45 -24.08 -36.12
CA LEU A 54 29.10 -24.59 -35.81
C LEU A 54 28.06 -23.68 -36.47
N LEU A 55 27.35 -24.21 -37.46
CA LEU A 55 26.28 -23.54 -38.21
C LEU A 55 24.94 -24.22 -37.88
N VAL A 56 23.97 -23.47 -37.35
CA VAL A 56 22.56 -23.90 -37.24
C VAL A 56 21.79 -23.19 -38.35
N GLN A 57 21.16 -23.89 -39.28
CA GLN A 57 20.57 -23.32 -40.48
C GLN A 57 19.05 -23.54 -40.53
N ASP A 58 18.29 -22.53 -40.94
CA ASP A 58 16.88 -22.68 -41.29
C ASP A 58 16.77 -23.04 -42.78
N ASP A 59 16.34 -24.27 -43.09
CA ASP A 59 16.12 -24.76 -44.47
C ASP A 59 14.62 -24.76 -44.82
N THR A 60 13.78 -24.03 -44.07
CA THR A 60 12.35 -23.94 -44.37
C THR A 60 12.11 -23.29 -45.74
N VAL A 61 11.24 -23.93 -46.53
CA VAL A 61 10.78 -23.43 -47.83
C VAL A 61 9.28 -23.13 -47.77
N THR A 62 8.87 -22.01 -48.35
CA THR A 62 7.49 -21.55 -48.44
C THR A 62 6.93 -21.90 -49.81
N GLU A 63 5.81 -22.64 -49.87
CA GLU A 63 5.14 -22.93 -51.14
C GLU A 63 4.48 -21.67 -51.71
N VAL A 64 4.86 -21.29 -52.93
CA VAL A 64 4.23 -20.20 -53.68
C VAL A 64 3.49 -20.74 -54.90
N ILE A 65 2.56 -19.95 -55.44
CA ILE A 65 1.76 -20.28 -56.64
C ILE A 65 1.83 -19.22 -57.75
N THR A 66 2.58 -18.14 -57.49
CA THR A 66 2.83 -17.01 -58.41
C THR A 66 4.27 -16.54 -58.20
N PHE A 67 4.81 -15.75 -59.13
CA PHE A 67 6.11 -15.12 -58.93
C PHE A 67 6.09 -14.20 -57.69
N THR A 68 7.19 -14.17 -56.94
CA THR A 68 7.37 -13.35 -55.73
C THR A 68 8.52 -12.37 -55.91
N GLU A 69 8.57 -11.33 -55.08
CA GLU A 69 9.80 -10.54 -54.90
C GLU A 69 10.87 -11.43 -54.26
N ASP A 70 12.15 -11.06 -54.42
CA ASP A 70 13.35 -11.85 -54.07
C ASP A 70 13.30 -12.45 -52.65
N ASP A 71 12.76 -13.68 -52.55
CA ASP A 71 12.62 -14.46 -51.33
C ASP A 71 13.29 -15.82 -51.54
N ALA A 72 14.44 -16.00 -50.89
CA ALA A 72 15.23 -17.22 -50.96
C ALA A 72 14.49 -18.48 -50.44
N THR A 73 13.40 -18.30 -49.68
CA THR A 73 12.58 -19.40 -49.16
C THR A 73 11.38 -19.72 -50.05
N ALA A 74 11.04 -18.87 -51.02
CA ALA A 74 9.86 -19.03 -51.89
C ALA A 74 10.08 -20.05 -53.01
N HIS A 75 9.44 -21.20 -52.88
CA HIS A 75 9.58 -22.33 -53.80
C HIS A 75 8.23 -22.73 -54.40
N TYR A 76 8.20 -23.06 -55.69
CA TYR A 76 7.03 -23.69 -56.30
C TYR A 76 7.21 -25.18 -56.47
N ASN A 77 6.16 -25.89 -56.10
CA ASN A 77 6.09 -27.33 -56.10
C ASN A 77 5.71 -27.89 -57.47
N LEU A 78 6.71 -28.32 -58.23
CA LEU A 78 6.52 -29.08 -59.47
C LEU A 78 6.47 -30.59 -59.23
N SER A 79 6.48 -31.10 -57.99
CA SER A 79 6.65 -32.56 -57.71
C SER A 79 5.61 -33.50 -58.32
N ASN A 80 4.48 -32.96 -58.79
CA ASN A 80 3.47 -33.74 -59.51
C ASN A 80 3.75 -33.85 -61.03
N ASN A 81 4.85 -33.27 -61.54
CA ASN A 81 5.18 -33.17 -62.95
C ASN A 81 6.08 -34.33 -63.43
N GLU A 82 5.64 -35.57 -63.20
CA GLU A 82 6.44 -36.78 -63.49
C GLU A 82 6.51 -37.18 -64.99
N SER A 83 5.76 -36.53 -65.90
CA SER A 83 5.71 -36.99 -67.30
C SER A 83 6.99 -36.72 -68.09
N GLU A 84 7.37 -37.66 -68.97
CA GLU A 84 8.56 -37.53 -69.83
C GLU A 84 8.52 -36.26 -70.68
N ILE A 85 9.50 -35.38 -70.49
CA ILE A 85 9.82 -34.32 -71.44
C ILE A 85 10.70 -34.98 -72.50
N THR A 86 10.09 -35.45 -73.58
CA THR A 86 10.87 -36.11 -74.65
C THR A 86 11.81 -35.11 -75.32
N LEU A 87 13.09 -35.45 -75.33
CA LEU A 87 14.26 -34.59 -75.56
C LEU A 87 14.33 -33.80 -76.90
N ALA A 88 13.28 -33.66 -77.74
CA ALA A 88 13.50 -33.11 -79.10
C ALA A 88 12.38 -32.39 -79.88
N THR A 89 11.16 -32.12 -79.36
CA THR A 89 10.16 -31.41 -80.21
C THR A 89 9.23 -30.46 -79.45
N PRO A 90 9.63 -29.18 -79.29
CA PRO A 90 8.68 -28.11 -78.99
C PRO A 90 7.63 -28.01 -80.12
N ASP A 91 6.36 -28.05 -79.78
CA ASP A 91 5.21 -28.14 -80.69
C ASP A 91 4.23 -26.96 -80.59
N LEU A 92 4.52 -25.99 -79.70
CA LEU A 92 3.73 -24.81 -79.39
C LEU A 92 2.35 -25.13 -78.81
N ASN A 93 2.22 -26.22 -78.07
CA ASN A 93 0.98 -26.59 -77.42
C ASN A 93 1.16 -26.62 -75.88
N ALA A 94 0.52 -25.67 -75.21
CA ALA A 94 0.54 -25.56 -73.74
C ALA A 94 -0.13 -26.74 -72.99
N GLY A 95 -0.69 -27.72 -73.71
CA GLY A 95 -1.17 -28.99 -73.14
C GLY A 95 -0.16 -30.15 -73.27
N THR A 96 1.02 -29.94 -73.86
CA THR A 96 2.06 -30.95 -74.10
C THR A 96 3.44 -30.41 -73.71
N PRO A 97 4.06 -30.90 -72.62
CA PRO A 97 3.62 -32.02 -71.79
C PRO A 97 2.37 -31.69 -70.97
N SER A 98 1.60 -32.73 -70.61
CA SER A 98 0.42 -32.59 -69.73
C SER A 98 0.76 -32.12 -68.32
N SER A 99 2.05 -32.07 -67.98
CA SER A 99 2.60 -31.61 -66.70
C SER A 99 3.00 -30.13 -66.69
N TYR A 100 2.62 -29.34 -67.70
CA TYR A 100 2.77 -27.89 -67.58
C TYR A 100 2.02 -27.38 -66.34
N THR A 101 2.63 -26.41 -65.66
CA THR A 101 1.94 -25.63 -64.63
C THR A 101 0.72 -24.91 -65.21
N ASP A 102 -0.20 -24.49 -64.34
CA ASP A 102 -1.17 -23.45 -64.68
C ASP A 102 -0.46 -22.17 -65.17
N ASN A 103 -1.22 -21.25 -65.79
CA ASN A 103 -0.64 -19.97 -66.21
C ASN A 103 -0.21 -19.13 -65.00
N TRP A 104 1.08 -18.95 -64.84
CA TRP A 104 1.70 -18.18 -63.75
C TRP A 104 1.54 -16.67 -63.88
N LEU A 105 1.11 -16.18 -65.03
CA LEU A 105 0.81 -14.78 -65.30
C LEU A 105 -0.68 -14.49 -65.31
N SER A 106 -1.47 -15.21 -64.51
CA SER A 106 -2.94 -15.10 -64.51
C SER A 106 -3.47 -13.67 -64.29
N GLY A 107 -2.66 -12.77 -63.72
CA GLY A 107 -2.94 -11.35 -63.53
C GLY A 107 -2.51 -10.40 -64.65
N VAL A 108 -1.76 -10.87 -65.68
CA VAL A 108 -1.24 -10.02 -66.78
C VAL A 108 -2.01 -10.29 -68.07
N PRO A 109 -2.93 -9.39 -68.49
CA PRO A 109 -3.74 -9.62 -69.68
C PRO A 109 -2.90 -9.76 -70.95
N GLY A 110 -3.09 -10.87 -71.66
CA GLY A 110 -2.42 -11.13 -72.94
C GLY A 110 -1.01 -11.72 -72.84
N GLN A 111 -0.59 -12.21 -71.66
CA GLN A 111 0.63 -13.00 -71.51
C GLN A 111 0.34 -14.32 -70.80
N THR A 112 1.06 -15.37 -71.19
CA THR A 112 1.03 -16.65 -70.49
C THR A 112 2.44 -17.22 -70.33
N PHE A 113 2.74 -17.74 -69.14
CA PHE A 113 3.94 -18.51 -68.86
C PHE A 113 3.55 -19.83 -68.23
N VAL A 114 3.95 -20.93 -68.86
CA VAL A 114 3.81 -22.28 -68.32
C VAL A 114 5.16 -22.98 -68.39
N ILE A 115 5.48 -23.76 -67.36
CA ILE A 115 6.76 -24.44 -67.23
C ILE A 115 6.54 -25.86 -66.71
N SER A 116 7.40 -26.78 -67.13
CA SER A 116 7.46 -28.16 -66.63
C SER A 116 8.92 -28.54 -66.48
N MET A 117 9.22 -29.33 -65.46
CA MET A 117 10.56 -29.88 -65.23
C MET A 117 10.47 -31.38 -65.06
N ASN A 118 11.47 -32.11 -65.53
CA ASN A 118 11.60 -33.53 -65.29
C ASN A 118 13.02 -33.84 -64.83
N GLU A 119 13.15 -34.19 -63.55
CA GLU A 119 14.43 -34.50 -62.91
C GLU A 119 15.03 -35.80 -63.45
N SER A 120 14.20 -36.79 -63.79
CA SER A 120 14.70 -38.08 -64.29
C SER A 120 15.25 -38.00 -65.72
N SER A 121 14.73 -37.08 -66.54
CA SER A 121 15.17 -36.86 -67.92
C SER A 121 16.11 -35.65 -68.08
N HIS A 122 16.46 -34.96 -66.99
CA HIS A 122 17.24 -33.73 -67.00
C HIS A 122 16.76 -32.72 -68.06
N ALA A 123 15.47 -32.36 -68.01
CA ALA A 123 14.88 -31.44 -68.98
C ALA A 123 13.97 -30.38 -68.33
N ILE A 124 14.02 -29.15 -68.85
CA ILE A 124 13.06 -28.06 -68.61
C ILE A 124 12.30 -27.82 -69.91
N SER A 125 10.98 -27.71 -69.84
CA SER A 125 10.13 -27.21 -70.93
C SER A 125 9.45 -25.94 -70.46
N ALA A 126 9.55 -24.86 -71.23
CA ALA A 126 8.89 -23.59 -70.93
C ALA A 126 8.21 -23.05 -72.19
N MET A 127 6.95 -22.64 -72.06
CA MET A 127 6.19 -22.01 -73.13
C MET A 127 5.71 -20.63 -72.70
N VAL A 128 5.92 -19.68 -73.60
CA VAL A 128 5.55 -18.28 -73.44
C VAL A 128 4.63 -17.87 -74.57
N THR A 129 3.52 -17.20 -74.26
CA THR A 129 2.68 -16.51 -75.24
C THR A 129 2.57 -15.03 -74.90
N ASN A 130 2.72 -14.16 -75.88
CA ASN A 130 2.55 -12.72 -75.76
C ASN A 130 1.66 -12.17 -76.88
N SER A 131 0.48 -11.70 -76.52
CA SER A 131 -0.47 -11.04 -77.41
C SER A 131 -0.62 -9.54 -77.14
N ASN A 132 0.08 -8.98 -76.14
CA ASN A 132 -0.06 -7.59 -75.70
C ASN A 132 1.09 -6.67 -76.14
N ASN A 133 2.11 -7.20 -76.83
CA ASN A 133 3.28 -6.48 -77.34
C ASN A 133 4.15 -5.80 -76.27
N ALA A 134 4.01 -6.15 -74.99
CA ALA A 134 4.90 -5.66 -73.94
C ALA A 134 6.26 -6.38 -73.99
N SER A 135 7.32 -5.67 -73.60
CA SER A 135 8.67 -6.22 -73.45
C SER A 135 8.72 -7.16 -72.26
N PHE A 136 9.28 -8.35 -72.42
CA PHE A 136 9.66 -9.16 -71.26
C PHE A 136 10.80 -10.11 -71.61
N ALA A 137 11.50 -10.52 -70.57
CA ALA A 137 12.53 -11.54 -70.62
C ALA A 137 12.39 -12.47 -69.40
N TYR A 138 12.40 -13.77 -69.66
CA TYR A 138 12.50 -14.81 -68.64
C TYR A 138 13.94 -15.32 -68.62
N PHE A 139 14.58 -15.15 -67.48
CA PHE A 139 15.92 -15.64 -67.22
C PHE A 139 15.79 -16.94 -66.43
N ILE A 140 16.41 -18.00 -66.93
CA ILE A 140 16.37 -19.33 -66.32
C ILE A 140 17.79 -19.65 -65.87
N TRP A 141 17.98 -19.85 -64.57
CA TRP A 141 19.24 -20.33 -64.00
C TRP A 141 19.25 -21.86 -64.15
N VAL A 142 20.16 -22.32 -65.00
CA VAL A 142 20.30 -23.74 -65.36
C VAL A 142 21.36 -24.39 -64.45
N ASP A 143 22.16 -23.60 -63.74
CA ASP A 143 23.04 -23.99 -62.63
C ASP A 143 22.33 -23.98 -61.27
N ASP A 144 23.08 -24.30 -60.23
CA ASP A 144 22.63 -24.45 -58.85
C ASP A 144 23.40 -23.60 -57.84
N SER A 145 24.24 -22.68 -58.31
CA SER A 145 25.11 -21.89 -57.45
C SER A 145 24.48 -20.53 -57.11
N ASP A 146 24.01 -20.39 -55.88
CA ASP A 146 23.62 -19.09 -55.30
C ASP A 146 24.83 -18.13 -55.16
N THR A 147 26.05 -18.64 -55.34
CA THR A 147 27.30 -17.87 -55.16
C THR A 147 27.66 -16.99 -56.36
N SER A 148 26.93 -17.07 -57.48
CA SER A 148 27.11 -16.19 -58.62
C SER A 148 25.79 -15.68 -59.16
N GLY A 149 25.21 -14.62 -58.58
CA GLY A 149 24.16 -13.83 -59.26
C GLY A 149 23.26 -12.96 -58.38
N CYS A 150 23.23 -11.65 -58.65
CA CYS A 150 22.22 -10.63 -58.25
C CYS A 150 21.67 -10.53 -56.80
N ASP A 151 22.34 -11.02 -55.75
CA ASP A 151 21.89 -10.84 -54.34
C ASP A 151 22.04 -9.40 -53.77
N SER A 152 21.72 -8.35 -54.53
CA SER A 152 21.75 -6.97 -54.02
C SER A 152 20.51 -6.20 -54.48
N PRO A 153 19.56 -5.88 -53.58
CA PRO A 153 18.32 -5.21 -53.93
C PRO A 153 18.61 -3.80 -54.44
N GLY A 154 18.39 -3.56 -55.73
CA GLY A 154 18.51 -2.25 -56.34
C GLY A 154 18.10 -2.28 -57.81
N PRO A 155 17.20 -1.38 -58.26
CA PRO A 155 16.76 -1.36 -59.65
C PRO A 155 17.94 -1.09 -60.59
N GLY A 156 18.20 -2.02 -61.51
CA GLY A 156 19.12 -1.82 -62.64
C GLY A 156 20.48 -2.55 -62.58
N LYS A 157 20.69 -3.57 -61.72
CA LYS A 157 21.99 -4.26 -61.63
C LYS A 157 22.12 -5.63 -62.30
N CYS A 158 21.04 -6.26 -62.75
CA CYS A 158 21.17 -7.49 -63.54
C CYS A 158 21.45 -7.24 -65.05
N ASN A 159 21.63 -5.98 -65.47
CA ASN A 159 21.66 -5.60 -66.89
C ASN A 159 23.03 -5.24 -67.48
N SER A 160 24.15 -5.26 -66.74
CA SER A 160 25.45 -4.83 -67.29
C SER A 160 26.62 -5.81 -67.21
N ASP A 161 26.62 -6.76 -66.27
CA ASP A 161 27.85 -7.51 -65.96
C ASP A 161 27.72 -9.04 -66.16
N GLY A 162 26.50 -9.53 -66.44
CA GLY A 162 26.20 -10.93 -66.80
C GLY A 162 26.78 -11.98 -65.87
N VAL A 163 26.63 -11.76 -64.58
CA VAL A 163 27.00 -12.75 -63.57
C VAL A 163 25.69 -13.37 -63.06
N GLY A 164 25.41 -14.62 -63.47
CA GLY A 164 24.48 -15.50 -62.77
C GLY A 164 23.27 -16.06 -63.50
N SER A 165 23.05 -15.79 -64.79
CA SER A 165 21.98 -16.46 -65.56
C SER A 165 22.55 -17.21 -66.77
N ASP A 166 22.28 -18.51 -66.89
CA ASP A 166 22.81 -19.32 -67.99
C ASP A 166 22.03 -19.15 -69.29
N PHE A 167 20.72 -18.88 -69.18
CA PHE A 167 19.79 -18.95 -70.29
C PHE A 167 18.67 -17.92 -70.19
N LEU A 168 18.24 -17.37 -71.34
CA LEU A 168 17.22 -16.32 -71.46
C LEU A 168 16.27 -16.64 -72.62
N ILE A 169 14.96 -16.53 -72.37
CA ILE A 169 13.90 -16.55 -73.38
C ILE A 169 13.03 -15.31 -73.25
N GLY A 170 12.78 -14.58 -74.35
CA GLY A 170 12.05 -13.32 -74.28
C GLY A 170 11.53 -12.80 -75.61
N ILE A 171 10.75 -11.72 -75.54
CA ILE A 171 10.17 -11.03 -76.70
C ILE A 171 10.50 -9.55 -76.58
N VAL A 172 11.23 -9.02 -77.58
CA VAL A 172 11.68 -7.62 -77.63
C VAL A 172 10.88 -6.84 -78.70
N PRO A 173 10.38 -5.62 -78.41
CA PRO A 173 9.54 -4.84 -79.33
C PRO A 173 10.33 -4.23 -80.53
N PRO A 174 9.64 -3.55 -81.49
CA PRO A 174 10.26 -3.03 -82.72
C PRO A 174 11.42 -2.04 -82.45
N PRO A 175 12.40 -1.90 -83.36
CA PRO A 175 12.34 -2.30 -84.77
C PRO A 175 12.85 -3.72 -85.06
N THR A 176 13.37 -4.44 -84.05
CA THR A 176 13.95 -5.78 -84.25
C THR A 176 12.90 -6.90 -84.16
N ASN A 177 11.74 -6.70 -83.52
CA ASN A 177 10.62 -7.67 -83.42
C ASN A 177 11.09 -9.12 -83.25
N GLY A 178 12.13 -9.29 -82.45
CA GLY A 178 12.89 -10.52 -82.38
C GLY A 178 12.45 -11.31 -81.18
N MET A 179 12.06 -12.56 -81.42
CA MET A 179 12.11 -13.57 -80.37
C MET A 179 13.58 -13.74 -79.99
N VAL A 180 13.86 -13.71 -78.69
CA VAL A 180 15.22 -13.83 -78.18
C VAL A 180 15.31 -15.15 -77.43
N ILE A 181 16.27 -15.97 -77.87
CA ILE A 181 16.70 -17.18 -77.17
C ILE A 181 18.20 -17.04 -77.07
N GLN A 182 18.68 -16.75 -75.88
CA GLN A 182 20.08 -16.39 -75.64
C GLN A 182 20.65 -17.21 -74.49
N TYR A 183 21.96 -17.33 -74.48
CA TYR A 183 22.74 -17.93 -73.40
C TYR A 183 23.89 -17.00 -73.03
N TRP A 184 24.34 -17.07 -71.78
CA TRP A 184 25.52 -16.31 -71.38
C TRP A 184 26.79 -16.97 -71.90
N ASN A 185 27.54 -16.27 -72.75
CA ASN A 185 28.82 -16.76 -73.28
C ASN A 185 29.96 -16.18 -72.43
N ASN A 186 30.47 -16.97 -71.49
CA ASN A 186 31.51 -16.50 -70.58
C ASN A 186 32.82 -16.14 -71.30
N SER A 187 33.15 -16.85 -72.39
CA SER A 187 34.36 -16.55 -73.18
C SER A 187 34.30 -15.17 -73.84
N ALA A 188 33.10 -14.65 -74.10
CA ALA A 188 32.88 -13.32 -74.68
C ALA A 188 32.41 -12.28 -73.66
N SER A 189 32.14 -12.70 -72.40
CA SER A 189 31.45 -11.91 -71.37
C SER A 189 30.22 -11.17 -71.94
N ALA A 190 29.42 -11.88 -72.73
CA ALA A 190 28.27 -11.31 -73.43
C ALA A 190 27.21 -12.38 -73.73
N TRP A 191 25.98 -11.94 -73.99
CA TRP A 191 24.89 -12.81 -74.44
C TRP A 191 25.11 -13.30 -75.88
N GLY A 192 25.12 -14.63 -76.06
CA GLY A 192 25.12 -15.30 -77.35
C GLY A 192 23.70 -15.73 -77.77
N ASN A 193 23.40 -15.75 -79.06
CA ASN A 193 22.09 -16.20 -79.56
C ASN A 193 22.09 -17.70 -79.85
N VAL A 194 21.02 -18.40 -79.49
CA VAL A 194 20.69 -19.74 -80.02
C VAL A 194 19.97 -19.53 -81.35
N THR A 195 20.57 -19.99 -82.44
CA THR A 195 20.07 -19.69 -83.81
C THR A 195 19.49 -20.91 -84.50
N VAL A 196 19.76 -22.11 -83.99
CA VAL A 196 19.26 -23.37 -84.54
C VAL A 196 18.67 -24.22 -83.41
N SER A 197 17.47 -24.77 -83.62
CA SER A 197 16.85 -25.68 -82.67
C SER A 197 17.67 -26.99 -82.56
N GLY A 198 18.00 -27.40 -81.34
CA GLY A 198 18.91 -28.51 -81.05
C GLY A 198 20.39 -28.10 -80.95
N GLU A 199 20.69 -26.80 -80.89
CA GLU A 199 22.05 -26.28 -80.70
C GLU A 199 22.60 -26.67 -79.31
N ILE A 200 23.85 -27.14 -79.28
CA ILE A 200 24.55 -27.54 -78.05
C ILE A 200 25.40 -26.35 -77.58
N VAL A 201 25.13 -25.86 -76.38
CA VAL A 201 25.82 -24.74 -75.74
C VAL A 201 26.97 -25.26 -74.88
N THR A 202 28.20 -24.76 -75.11
CA THR A 202 29.45 -25.36 -74.60
C THR A 202 30.42 -24.41 -73.87
N ASN A 203 30.10 -23.12 -73.72
CA ASN A 203 31.01 -22.07 -73.19
C ASN A 203 30.43 -21.27 -72.01
N VAL A 204 29.67 -21.93 -71.12
CA VAL A 204 29.15 -21.34 -69.88
C VAL A 204 30.18 -21.62 -68.77
N TYR A 205 30.57 -20.62 -67.98
CA TYR A 205 31.51 -20.84 -66.87
C TYR A 205 30.72 -20.95 -65.58
N ASP A 206 30.51 -22.19 -65.18
CA ASP A 206 30.09 -22.57 -63.85
C ASP A 206 30.85 -23.87 -63.50
N PRO A 207 31.59 -23.91 -62.37
CA PRO A 207 32.32 -25.09 -61.90
C PRO A 207 31.42 -26.30 -61.59
N ASP A 208 30.12 -26.11 -61.39
CA ASP A 208 29.14 -27.16 -61.05
C ASP A 208 28.38 -27.71 -62.29
N LEU A 209 28.13 -26.89 -63.33
CA LEU A 209 27.74 -27.28 -64.69
C LEU A 209 28.92 -27.81 -65.54
N GLN A 210 29.63 -28.85 -65.08
CA GLN A 210 30.78 -29.40 -65.83
C GLN A 210 30.47 -29.99 -67.23
N GLN A 211 29.27 -29.82 -67.79
CA GLN A 211 28.88 -30.30 -69.13
C GLN A 211 27.84 -29.41 -69.85
N ASN A 212 27.74 -29.61 -71.17
CA ASN A 212 26.93 -28.85 -72.12
C ASN A 212 25.40 -29.04 -71.92
N PHE A 213 24.60 -28.02 -72.24
CA PHE A 213 23.15 -28.18 -72.43
C PHE A 213 22.74 -28.01 -73.89
N SER A 214 21.63 -28.64 -74.27
CA SER A 214 21.04 -28.54 -75.62
C SER A 214 19.74 -27.77 -75.56
N VAL A 215 19.56 -26.81 -76.47
CA VAL A 215 18.38 -25.96 -76.53
C VAL A 215 17.57 -26.30 -77.78
N TYR A 216 16.38 -26.85 -77.59
CA TYR A 216 15.39 -27.05 -78.65
C TYR A 216 14.34 -25.97 -78.51
N PHE A 217 13.98 -25.31 -79.60
CA PHE A 217 12.91 -24.33 -79.58
C PHE A 217 12.01 -24.43 -80.80
N ASN A 218 10.77 -23.98 -80.65
CA ASN A 218 9.82 -23.72 -81.72
C ASN A 218 9.14 -22.39 -81.45
N THR A 219 8.79 -21.69 -82.52
CA THR A 219 8.32 -20.32 -82.45
C THR A 219 7.28 -20.05 -83.52
N SER A 220 6.23 -19.32 -83.16
CA SER A 220 5.14 -18.92 -84.05
C SER A 220 4.79 -17.45 -83.86
N GLN A 221 4.52 -16.75 -84.95
CA GLN A 221 3.99 -15.40 -84.94
C GLN A 221 2.63 -15.42 -85.65
N GLY A 222 1.54 -15.26 -84.89
CA GLY A 222 0.17 -15.41 -85.38
C GLY A 222 -0.81 -14.34 -84.86
N PRO A 223 -2.09 -14.41 -85.25
CA PRO A 223 -3.12 -13.44 -84.83
C PRO A 223 -3.38 -13.40 -83.32
N THR A 224 -3.00 -14.46 -82.62
CA THR A 224 -3.16 -14.66 -81.18
C THR A 224 -1.93 -14.23 -80.37
N GLY A 225 -0.93 -13.61 -81.00
CA GLY A 225 0.33 -13.21 -80.36
C GLY A 225 1.54 -14.01 -80.82
N THR A 226 2.72 -13.66 -80.31
CA THR A 226 3.98 -14.38 -80.48
C THR A 226 4.07 -15.50 -79.45
N GLN A 227 4.41 -16.71 -79.90
CA GLN A 227 4.59 -17.89 -79.06
C GLN A 227 6.00 -18.43 -79.20
N ILE A 228 6.62 -18.75 -78.06
CA ILE A 228 7.93 -19.39 -77.97
C ILE A 228 7.77 -20.58 -77.04
N GLU A 229 8.18 -21.76 -77.51
CA GLU A 229 8.35 -22.92 -76.64
C GLU A 229 9.80 -23.39 -76.73
N VAL A 230 10.41 -23.60 -75.56
CA VAL A 230 11.80 -24.04 -75.43
C VAL A 230 11.86 -25.27 -74.54
N VAL A 231 12.64 -26.26 -74.99
CA VAL A 231 13.07 -27.41 -74.20
C VAL A 231 14.58 -27.34 -74.02
N VAL A 232 15.02 -27.25 -72.77
CA VAL A 232 16.45 -27.24 -72.39
C VAL A 232 16.77 -28.59 -71.76
N ASN A 233 17.72 -29.31 -72.35
CA ASN A 233 18.22 -30.58 -71.83
C ASN A 233 19.63 -30.39 -71.27
N THR A 234 19.88 -30.79 -70.02
CA THR A 234 21.21 -30.67 -69.41
C THR A 234 21.87 -32.04 -69.26
N THR A 235 23.20 -32.05 -69.15
CA THR A 235 24.00 -33.26 -68.91
C THR A 235 24.68 -33.19 -67.54
N GLY A 236 23.93 -33.15 -66.44
CA GLY A 236 24.50 -33.03 -65.09
C GLY A 236 23.50 -33.36 -63.98
N PRO A 237 23.93 -33.34 -62.69
CA PRO A 237 23.01 -33.43 -61.56
C PRO A 237 21.98 -32.30 -61.61
N TRP A 238 20.73 -32.62 -61.26
CA TRP A 238 19.60 -31.72 -61.37
C TRP A 238 19.08 -31.36 -59.98
N ILE A 239 19.17 -30.09 -59.59
CA ILE A 239 18.57 -29.57 -58.34
C ILE A 239 17.67 -28.35 -58.63
N ASP A 240 17.13 -27.73 -57.59
CA ASP A 240 16.13 -26.65 -57.65
C ASP A 240 16.57 -25.52 -58.62
N LYS A 241 15.65 -24.96 -59.42
CA LYS A 241 15.98 -24.01 -60.50
C LYS A 241 15.31 -22.65 -60.28
N LYS A 242 16.11 -21.59 -60.18
CA LYS A 242 15.61 -20.20 -60.10
C LYS A 242 15.18 -19.70 -61.47
N VAL A 243 13.96 -19.16 -61.55
CA VAL A 243 13.46 -18.48 -62.74
C VAL A 243 13.14 -17.04 -62.35
N LEU A 244 13.75 -16.11 -63.08
CA LEU A 244 13.59 -14.67 -62.93
C LEU A 244 12.76 -14.13 -64.09
N VAL A 245 11.86 -13.20 -63.78
CA VAL A 245 11.11 -12.41 -64.76
C VAL A 245 11.44 -10.94 -64.58
N THR A 246 11.72 -10.26 -65.69
CA THR A 246 11.89 -8.80 -65.73
C THR A 246 11.14 -8.23 -66.92
N ASP A 247 10.37 -7.17 -66.66
CA ASP A 247 10.06 -6.16 -67.69
C ASP A 247 11.33 -5.33 -67.88
N TYR A 248 11.64 -4.93 -69.11
CA TYR A 248 12.93 -4.30 -69.45
C TYR A 248 13.16 -2.95 -68.71
N ASP A 249 12.13 -2.41 -68.05
CA ASP A 249 12.09 -1.06 -67.48
C ASP A 249 11.62 -0.90 -66.01
N ASP A 250 11.20 -1.93 -65.25
CA ASP A 250 11.10 -1.92 -63.75
C ASP A 250 10.15 -3.02 -63.20
N LEU A 251 10.72 -4.05 -62.56
CA LEU A 251 10.20 -5.00 -61.54
C LEU A 251 10.87 -6.36 -61.75
N GLU A 252 11.70 -6.77 -60.78
CA GLU A 252 12.39 -8.06 -60.76
C GLU A 252 11.60 -9.00 -59.83
N GLN A 253 11.10 -10.13 -60.35
CA GLN A 253 10.45 -11.17 -59.56
C GLN A 253 11.14 -12.51 -59.77
N ILE A 254 11.47 -13.21 -58.69
CA ILE A 254 12.28 -14.43 -58.67
C ILE A 254 11.48 -15.54 -57.98
N THR A 255 11.50 -16.74 -58.55
CA THR A 255 10.94 -17.91 -57.88
C THR A 255 11.75 -19.16 -58.16
N THR A 256 11.99 -19.95 -57.12
CA THR A 256 12.68 -21.23 -57.23
C THR A 256 11.69 -22.34 -57.55
N PHE A 257 11.85 -23.00 -58.68
CA PHE A 257 11.04 -24.14 -59.10
C PHE A 257 11.70 -25.45 -58.68
N ARG A 258 10.90 -26.35 -58.09
CA ARG A 258 11.41 -27.59 -57.47
C ARG A 258 10.54 -28.77 -57.84
N ASN A 259 11.12 -29.83 -58.41
CA ASN A 259 10.39 -31.02 -58.89
C ASN A 259 10.41 -32.19 -57.87
N ARG A 260 10.33 -31.84 -56.58
CA ARG A 260 10.21 -32.77 -55.44
C ARG A 260 9.39 -32.12 -54.34
N SER A 261 8.81 -32.92 -53.44
CA SER A 261 7.92 -32.41 -52.38
C SER A 261 8.59 -31.28 -51.55
N LEU A 262 7.83 -30.22 -51.28
CA LEU A 262 8.27 -29.06 -50.48
C LEU A 262 8.23 -29.31 -48.96
N ALA A 263 7.84 -30.50 -48.51
CA ALA A 263 7.71 -30.80 -47.09
C ALA A 263 9.07 -31.01 -46.41
N VAL A 264 9.72 -29.92 -46.00
CA VAL A 264 10.70 -29.93 -44.91
C VAL A 264 10.45 -28.70 -44.03
N ALA A 265 9.58 -28.85 -43.03
CA ALA A 265 9.55 -27.92 -41.91
C ALA A 265 10.78 -28.22 -41.04
N ALA A 266 11.94 -27.67 -41.38
CA ALA A 266 13.14 -27.81 -40.58
C ALA A 266 13.85 -26.47 -40.41
N LEU A 267 13.31 -25.66 -39.50
CA LEU A 267 14.16 -24.76 -38.73
C LEU A 267 15.24 -25.63 -38.08
N GLY A 268 16.49 -25.50 -38.52
CA GLY A 268 17.61 -26.06 -37.78
C GLY A 268 17.51 -25.57 -36.34
N SER A 269 17.49 -26.49 -35.40
CA SER A 269 17.37 -26.12 -34.00
C SER A 269 18.35 -26.93 -33.20
N LEU A 270 19.18 -26.26 -32.40
CA LEU A 270 20.09 -26.93 -31.50
C LEU A 270 19.62 -26.71 -30.07
N THR A 271 19.30 -27.81 -29.39
CA THR A 271 19.02 -27.84 -27.96
C THR A 271 20.16 -28.53 -27.22
N LEU A 272 20.77 -27.80 -26.28
CA LEU A 272 21.75 -28.30 -25.33
C LEU A 272 21.08 -28.45 -23.97
N ASN A 273 21.16 -29.64 -23.38
CA ASN A 273 20.59 -29.91 -22.06
C ASN A 273 21.62 -30.59 -21.15
N ASN A 274 22.10 -29.89 -20.12
CA ASN A 274 23.20 -30.34 -19.27
C ASN A 274 24.45 -30.74 -20.08
N VAL A 275 24.83 -29.89 -21.04
CA VAL A 275 25.96 -30.11 -21.94
C VAL A 275 27.13 -29.20 -21.58
N ASP A 276 28.36 -29.71 -21.60
CA ASP A 276 29.58 -28.90 -21.60
C ASP A 276 30.12 -28.77 -23.02
N LEU A 277 29.74 -27.68 -23.70
CA LEU A 277 30.14 -27.35 -25.06
C LEU A 277 31.43 -26.52 -25.02
N GLN A 278 32.52 -27.11 -25.51
CA GLN A 278 33.84 -26.49 -25.61
C GLN A 278 34.16 -26.17 -27.06
N ILE A 279 34.39 -24.89 -27.34
CA ILE A 279 34.62 -24.38 -28.70
C ILE A 279 36.11 -24.07 -28.83
N ALA A 280 36.79 -24.72 -29.76
CA ALA A 280 38.21 -24.51 -30.00
C ALA A 280 38.50 -23.22 -30.77
N ASP A 281 39.75 -22.76 -30.72
CA ASP A 281 40.24 -21.48 -31.26
C ASP A 281 39.76 -21.02 -32.63
N MET A 282 39.42 -19.73 -32.71
CA MET A 282 39.06 -19.00 -33.94
C MET A 282 37.86 -19.56 -34.71
N LEU A 283 36.94 -20.22 -34.00
CA LEU A 283 35.75 -20.83 -34.59
C LEU A 283 34.52 -19.97 -34.31
N ASN A 284 33.82 -19.59 -35.37
CA ASN A 284 32.55 -18.90 -35.26
C ASN A 284 31.42 -19.91 -35.03
N ILE A 285 30.50 -19.56 -34.14
CA ILE A 285 29.17 -20.15 -34.08
C ILE A 285 28.24 -19.22 -34.84
N ALA A 286 27.55 -19.75 -35.85
CA ALA A 286 26.52 -19.04 -36.61
C ALA A 286 25.18 -19.75 -36.41
N VAL A 287 24.20 -19.07 -35.84
CA VAL A 287 22.87 -19.59 -35.60
C VAL A 287 21.88 -18.81 -36.49
N LEU A 288 21.51 -19.40 -37.62
CA LEU A 288 20.46 -18.95 -38.53
C LEU A 288 19.09 -19.60 -38.24
N GLY A 289 19.05 -20.64 -37.38
CA GLY A 289 17.83 -21.28 -36.87
C GLY A 289 17.63 -21.04 -35.36
N SER A 290 16.95 -21.91 -34.61
CA SER A 290 16.69 -21.67 -33.17
C SER A 290 17.73 -22.32 -32.24
N PHE A 291 18.17 -21.62 -31.18
CA PHE A 291 19.17 -22.13 -30.22
C PHE A 291 18.63 -22.13 -28.79
N TYR A 292 18.74 -23.29 -28.14
CA TYR A 292 18.28 -23.53 -26.78
C TYR A 292 19.41 -24.12 -25.95
N ALA A 293 19.67 -23.58 -24.76
CA ALA A 293 20.62 -24.13 -23.82
C ALA A 293 20.05 -24.11 -22.39
N TYR A 294 19.96 -25.29 -21.80
CA TYR A 294 19.44 -25.53 -20.45
C TYR A 294 20.53 -26.20 -19.62
N ASP A 295 20.79 -25.67 -18.42
CA ASP A 295 21.72 -26.26 -17.45
C ASP A 295 23.12 -26.55 -18.04
N SER A 296 23.53 -25.79 -19.06
CA SER A 296 24.70 -26.11 -19.90
C SER A 296 25.85 -25.15 -19.65
N ASN A 297 27.08 -25.56 -20.00
CA ASN A 297 28.25 -24.69 -20.04
C ASN A 297 28.70 -24.56 -21.49
N ILE A 298 28.82 -23.33 -21.98
CA ILE A 298 29.37 -22.98 -23.27
C ILE A 298 30.67 -22.25 -22.99
N THR A 299 31.80 -22.91 -23.29
CA THR A 299 33.13 -22.40 -22.99
C THR A 299 33.91 -22.17 -24.29
N PHE A 300 34.33 -20.93 -24.50
CA PHE A 300 35.25 -20.57 -25.57
C PHE A 300 36.68 -20.80 -25.09
N ASN A 301 37.36 -21.79 -25.67
CA ASN A 301 38.75 -22.13 -25.35
C ASN A 301 39.70 -21.40 -26.30
N LEU A 302 39.94 -20.13 -26.02
CA LEU A 302 40.81 -19.25 -26.80
C LEU A 302 42.29 -19.45 -26.42
N THR A 303 43.19 -19.39 -27.42
CA THR A 303 44.65 -19.36 -27.30
C THR A 303 45.26 -18.37 -28.32
N GLY A 304 46.27 -17.61 -27.90
CA GLY A 304 46.92 -16.60 -28.77
C GLY A 304 46.05 -15.36 -29.04
N ASN A 305 46.30 -14.59 -30.11
CA ASN A 305 45.50 -13.41 -30.48
C ASN A 305 44.16 -13.77 -31.19
N GLY A 306 43.61 -14.95 -30.93
CA GLY A 306 42.40 -15.44 -31.60
C GLY A 306 41.15 -14.63 -31.19
N THR A 307 40.24 -14.42 -32.14
CA THR A 307 38.87 -13.92 -31.88
C THR A 307 37.88 -15.05 -32.19
N SER A 308 36.78 -15.17 -31.45
CA SER A 308 35.67 -16.07 -31.78
C SER A 308 34.35 -15.36 -31.52
N ASN A 309 33.40 -15.52 -32.44
CA ASN A 309 32.08 -14.90 -32.33
C ASN A 309 30.99 -15.96 -32.23
N PHE A 310 30.05 -15.75 -31.32
CA PHE A 310 28.76 -16.44 -31.31
C PHE A 310 27.74 -15.50 -31.93
N SER A 311 27.45 -15.69 -33.22
CA SER A 311 26.50 -14.88 -33.99
C SER A 311 25.18 -15.62 -34.14
N ILE A 312 24.08 -15.00 -33.73
CA ILE A 312 22.72 -15.44 -34.05
C ILE A 312 22.12 -14.44 -35.03
N ASN A 313 21.46 -14.91 -36.10
CA ASN A 313 20.86 -14.07 -37.14
C ASN A 313 19.35 -13.85 -36.93
N ALA A 314 18.79 -12.97 -37.77
CA ALA A 314 17.38 -12.57 -37.76
C ALA A 314 16.41 -13.75 -37.92
N ASN A 315 15.19 -13.58 -37.37
CA ASN A 315 14.08 -14.56 -37.40
C ASN A 315 14.26 -15.83 -36.56
N THR A 316 15.18 -15.80 -35.60
CA THR A 316 15.48 -16.95 -34.74
C THR A 316 14.99 -16.78 -33.30
N ASN A 317 14.96 -17.89 -32.55
CA ASN A 317 14.65 -17.91 -31.11
C ASN A 317 15.89 -18.32 -30.31
N VAL A 318 16.19 -17.57 -29.24
CA VAL A 318 17.33 -17.84 -28.36
C VAL A 318 16.85 -18.00 -26.93
N PHE A 319 17.09 -19.17 -26.35
CA PHE A 319 16.66 -19.49 -24.99
C PHE A 319 17.83 -20.05 -24.20
N LEU A 320 18.32 -19.28 -23.23
CA LEU A 320 19.34 -19.70 -22.27
C LEU A 320 18.73 -19.71 -20.87
N ASN A 321 18.79 -20.85 -20.19
CA ASN A 321 18.36 -20.95 -18.80
C ASN A 321 19.37 -21.74 -17.97
N ASN A 322 19.80 -21.17 -16.85
CA ASN A 322 20.81 -21.76 -15.97
C ASN A 322 22.08 -22.19 -16.73
N THR A 323 22.46 -21.40 -17.74
CA THR A 323 23.57 -21.69 -18.64
C THR A 323 24.73 -20.74 -18.38
N LYS A 324 25.96 -21.25 -18.47
CA LYS A 324 27.18 -20.44 -18.41
C LYS A 324 27.72 -20.21 -19.80
N VAL A 325 28.01 -18.96 -20.14
CA VAL A 325 28.64 -18.57 -21.40
C VAL A 325 29.92 -17.83 -21.07
N LEU A 326 31.05 -18.56 -21.12
CA LEU A 326 32.31 -18.14 -20.54
C LEU A 326 33.48 -18.27 -21.52
N SER A 327 34.52 -17.47 -21.33
CA SER A 327 35.84 -17.66 -21.93
C SER A 327 36.81 -18.30 -20.93
N ASN A 328 37.76 -19.09 -21.42
CA ASN A 328 38.87 -19.62 -20.62
C ASN A 328 39.95 -18.55 -20.31
N ASP A 329 40.00 -17.46 -21.07
CA ASP A 329 40.96 -16.35 -20.93
C ASP A 329 40.21 -15.01 -20.94
N SER A 330 40.38 -14.23 -19.87
CA SER A 330 39.76 -12.91 -19.71
C SER A 330 40.43 -11.80 -20.55
N GLY A 331 41.56 -12.09 -21.19
CA GLY A 331 42.31 -11.16 -22.03
C GLY A 331 42.07 -11.31 -23.54
N LEU A 332 41.27 -12.28 -23.98
CA LEU A 332 41.04 -12.55 -25.41
C LEU A 332 39.60 -12.26 -25.83
N TYR A 333 39.40 -11.86 -27.09
CA TYR A 333 38.12 -11.37 -27.61
C TYR A 333 37.07 -12.48 -27.76
N TYR A 334 35.95 -12.33 -27.06
CA TYR A 334 34.75 -13.13 -27.27
C TYR A 334 33.49 -12.27 -27.08
N GLY A 335 32.56 -12.33 -28.04
CA GLY A 335 31.25 -11.69 -27.97
C GLY A 335 30.10 -12.66 -28.23
N PHE A 336 28.96 -12.40 -27.58
CA PHE A 336 27.68 -13.04 -27.85
C PHE A 336 26.80 -12.06 -28.62
N GLY A 337 26.80 -12.16 -29.95
CA GLY A 337 25.99 -11.33 -30.85
C GLY A 337 24.70 -12.03 -31.24
N SER A 338 23.56 -11.36 -31.15
CA SER A 338 22.27 -11.92 -31.51
C SER A 338 21.36 -10.90 -32.19
N ASN A 339 21.00 -11.20 -33.42
CA ASN A 339 19.96 -10.51 -34.18
C ASN A 339 18.59 -11.23 -34.09
N ALA A 340 18.41 -12.11 -33.09
CA ALA A 340 17.22 -12.97 -32.97
C ALA A 340 15.90 -12.19 -32.88
N ALA A 341 14.80 -12.79 -33.35
CA ALA A 341 13.48 -12.19 -33.22
C ALA A 341 13.02 -12.15 -31.76
N ASN A 342 13.30 -13.21 -31.00
CA ASN A 342 12.95 -13.32 -29.57
C ASN A 342 14.12 -13.87 -28.74
N ILE A 343 14.36 -13.26 -27.58
CA ILE A 343 15.36 -13.71 -26.61
C ILE A 343 14.75 -14.04 -25.25
N ASN A 344 15.21 -15.11 -24.63
CA ASN A 344 14.96 -15.42 -23.22
C ASN A 344 16.27 -15.89 -22.58
N ILE A 345 16.85 -15.04 -21.73
CA ILE A 345 18.12 -15.31 -21.07
C ILE A 345 17.86 -15.23 -19.57
N SER A 346 17.91 -16.35 -18.87
CA SER A 346 17.56 -16.41 -17.46
C SER A 346 18.53 -17.24 -16.62
N ASN A 347 18.81 -16.77 -15.40
CA ASN A 347 19.66 -17.48 -14.44
C ASN A 347 21.07 -17.80 -14.97
N CYS A 348 21.57 -17.04 -15.94
CA CYS A 348 22.82 -17.33 -16.63
C CYS A 348 24.00 -16.58 -16.02
N GLN A 349 25.21 -17.14 -16.19
CA GLN A 349 26.46 -16.41 -15.96
C GLN A 349 27.09 -16.15 -17.33
N ILE A 350 27.23 -14.87 -17.70
CA ILE A 350 27.73 -14.46 -19.01
C ILE A 350 28.96 -13.59 -18.79
N SER A 351 30.04 -13.86 -19.53
CA SER A 351 31.22 -13.02 -19.54
C SER A 351 31.57 -12.57 -20.95
N ASN A 352 32.16 -11.39 -21.08
CA ASN A 352 32.80 -10.92 -22.31
C ASN A 352 34.22 -10.46 -21.97
N SER A 353 35.19 -10.80 -22.79
CA SER A 353 36.61 -10.57 -22.54
C SER A 353 37.29 -9.95 -23.77
N GLY A 354 38.40 -9.21 -23.57
CA GLY A 354 39.16 -8.57 -24.65
C GLY A 354 40.43 -7.87 -24.13
N VAL A 355 41.38 -7.56 -25.02
CA VAL A 355 42.57 -6.71 -24.73
C VAL A 355 42.74 -5.71 -25.88
N THR A 356 43.00 -4.45 -25.53
CA THR A 356 43.23 -3.37 -26.49
C THR A 356 44.51 -3.58 -27.31
N ASP A 357 44.36 -3.73 -28.62
CA ASP A 357 45.30 -3.15 -29.57
C ASP A 357 44.49 -2.26 -30.53
N SER A 358 45.00 -1.08 -30.79
CA SER A 358 44.26 0.10 -31.26
C SER A 358 43.46 -0.07 -32.58
N ASP A 359 42.28 0.58 -32.58
CA ASP A 359 41.57 1.21 -33.72
C ASP A 359 40.59 0.45 -34.62
N LEU A 360 40.34 -0.86 -34.51
CA LEU A 360 39.31 -1.52 -35.33
C LEU A 360 38.68 -2.75 -34.65
N ILE A 361 37.87 -2.56 -33.60
CA ILE A 361 37.07 -3.66 -33.03
C ILE A 361 35.65 -3.57 -33.64
N PRO A 362 35.22 -4.53 -34.47
CA PRO A 362 33.84 -4.58 -34.96
C PRO A 362 32.85 -4.81 -33.81
N PRO A 363 31.60 -4.31 -33.89
CA PRO A 363 30.53 -4.53 -32.89
C PRO A 363 30.28 -6.00 -32.53
N SER A 364 30.67 -6.93 -33.41
CA SER A 364 30.53 -8.38 -33.28
C SER A 364 31.33 -9.04 -32.15
N HIS A 365 31.96 -8.26 -31.27
CA HIS A 365 32.73 -8.78 -30.13
C HIS A 365 32.20 -8.27 -28.79
N GLU A 366 31.06 -7.59 -28.77
CA GLU A 366 30.30 -7.22 -27.57
C GLU A 366 29.18 -8.24 -27.30
N ASN A 367 28.58 -8.23 -26.10
CA ASN A 367 27.28 -8.90 -25.93
C ASN A 367 26.22 -8.02 -26.59
N PHE A 368 26.01 -8.25 -27.87
CA PHE A 368 25.34 -7.34 -28.78
C PHE A 368 24.01 -7.93 -29.19
N PHE A 369 22.93 -7.24 -28.89
CA PHE A 369 21.57 -7.66 -29.22
C PHE A 369 20.94 -6.62 -30.11
N ASP A 370 20.60 -7.00 -31.35
CA ASP A 370 20.04 -6.10 -32.35
C ASP A 370 18.76 -6.66 -32.97
N SER A 371 17.88 -5.80 -33.46
CA SER A 371 16.68 -6.17 -34.21
C SER A 371 15.75 -7.16 -33.49
N ILE A 372 15.67 -7.06 -32.16
CA ILE A 372 14.84 -7.93 -31.32
C ILE A 372 13.42 -7.37 -31.23
N SER A 373 12.43 -8.21 -31.53
CA SER A 373 11.03 -7.82 -31.48
C SER A 373 10.40 -7.92 -30.07
N SER A 374 10.85 -8.88 -29.26
CA SER A 374 10.45 -9.03 -27.85
C SER A 374 11.43 -9.90 -27.06
N GLY A 375 11.46 -9.79 -25.73
CA GLY A 375 12.26 -10.74 -24.96
C GLY A 375 12.29 -10.55 -23.45
N THR A 376 13.09 -11.37 -22.78
CA THR A 376 13.35 -11.29 -21.34
C THR A 376 14.82 -11.59 -21.03
N ILE A 377 15.44 -10.73 -20.21
CA ILE A 377 16.77 -10.92 -19.62
C ILE A 377 16.58 -10.88 -18.10
N PHE A 378 16.60 -12.03 -17.43
CA PHE A 378 16.20 -12.16 -16.04
C PHE A 378 17.24 -12.87 -15.15
N ASN A 379 17.60 -12.27 -14.01
CA ASN A 379 18.43 -12.92 -13.00
C ASN A 379 19.79 -13.43 -13.52
N ASN A 380 20.45 -12.66 -14.39
CA ASN A 380 21.74 -13.01 -14.96
C ASN A 380 22.88 -12.24 -14.29
N ASN A 381 24.07 -12.84 -14.29
CA ASN A 381 25.29 -12.21 -13.83
C ASN A 381 26.24 -11.98 -15.01
N TYR A 382 26.42 -10.70 -15.39
CA TYR A 382 27.34 -10.25 -16.43
C TYR A 382 28.69 -9.88 -15.80
N SER A 383 29.53 -10.90 -15.59
CA SER A 383 30.80 -10.79 -14.85
C SER A 383 32.01 -10.72 -15.78
N SER A 384 33.14 -10.22 -15.27
CA SER A 384 34.44 -10.20 -15.97
C SER A 384 34.43 -9.46 -17.32
N CYS A 385 33.52 -8.49 -17.50
CA CYS A 385 33.50 -7.66 -18.69
C CYS A 385 34.75 -6.78 -18.78
N HIS A 386 35.37 -6.73 -19.96
CA HIS A 386 36.51 -5.85 -20.19
C HIS A 386 36.10 -4.36 -20.11
N PRO A 387 36.87 -3.46 -19.45
CA PRO A 387 36.49 -2.06 -19.25
C PRO A 387 36.28 -1.23 -20.53
N SER A 388 36.86 -1.64 -21.65
CA SER A 388 36.69 -0.96 -22.94
C SER A 388 35.55 -1.53 -23.79
N LEU A 389 34.84 -2.55 -23.32
CA LEU A 389 33.73 -3.19 -24.02
C LEU A 389 32.43 -3.05 -23.20
N THR A 390 31.29 -3.15 -23.88
CA THR A 390 29.97 -3.14 -23.23
C THR A 390 29.61 -4.54 -22.74
N CYS A 391 29.23 -4.68 -21.47
CA CYS A 391 28.69 -5.93 -20.92
C CYS A 391 27.39 -6.36 -21.60
N LEU A 392 26.57 -5.39 -22.00
CA LEU A 392 25.29 -5.58 -22.67
C LEU A 392 25.02 -4.36 -23.55
N ARG A 393 24.93 -4.56 -24.86
CA ARG A 393 24.46 -3.54 -25.81
C ARG A 393 23.12 -4.00 -26.41
N LEU A 394 22.10 -3.16 -26.27
CA LEU A 394 20.79 -3.33 -26.92
C LEU A 394 20.62 -2.29 -28.02
N GLU A 395 20.61 -2.72 -29.27
CA GLU A 395 20.31 -1.92 -30.46
C GLU A 395 18.98 -2.36 -31.07
N THR A 396 18.17 -1.44 -31.58
CA THR A 396 16.89 -1.75 -32.27
C THR A 396 16.04 -2.86 -31.59
N VAL A 397 15.75 -2.71 -30.29
CA VAL A 397 14.99 -3.68 -29.48
C VAL A 397 13.61 -3.11 -29.14
N SER A 398 12.55 -3.91 -29.29
CA SER A 398 11.21 -3.61 -28.77
C SER A 398 10.77 -4.61 -27.69
N ASP A 399 9.89 -4.17 -26.80
CA ASP A 399 9.14 -5.01 -25.84
C ASP A 399 10.04 -5.97 -25.03
N ILE A 400 11.04 -5.39 -24.36
CA ILE A 400 12.07 -6.12 -23.59
C ILE A 400 11.90 -5.90 -22.09
N ASN A 401 11.93 -6.99 -21.32
CA ASN A 401 12.03 -6.94 -19.86
C ASN A 401 13.44 -7.37 -19.41
N VAL A 402 14.18 -6.45 -18.79
CA VAL A 402 15.50 -6.68 -18.21
C VAL A 402 15.36 -6.55 -16.69
N SER A 403 15.36 -7.66 -15.96
CA SER A 403 15.14 -7.60 -14.51
C SER A 403 16.02 -8.51 -13.65
N ASN A 404 16.36 -8.05 -12.44
CA ASN A 404 17.19 -8.76 -11.46
C ASN A 404 18.59 -9.14 -11.96
N ASN A 405 19.16 -8.41 -12.93
CA ASN A 405 20.50 -8.71 -13.44
C ASN A 405 21.57 -7.91 -12.72
N GLU A 406 22.80 -8.44 -12.70
CA GLU A 406 23.98 -7.75 -12.20
C GLU A 406 24.97 -7.49 -13.35
N PHE A 407 25.28 -6.22 -13.59
CA PHE A 407 26.18 -5.76 -14.65
C PHE A 407 27.47 -5.18 -14.03
N PHE A 408 28.61 -5.84 -14.23
CA PHE A 408 29.88 -5.39 -13.67
C PHE A 408 30.62 -4.33 -14.51
N GLY A 409 30.22 -4.15 -15.77
CA GLY A 409 30.77 -3.19 -16.73
C GLY A 409 29.68 -2.39 -17.43
N THR A 410 30.07 -1.54 -18.38
CA THR A 410 29.16 -0.59 -19.04
C THR A 410 28.02 -1.33 -19.73
N THR A 411 26.80 -0.80 -19.61
CA THR A 411 25.62 -1.23 -20.38
C THR A 411 25.21 -0.11 -21.31
N GLN A 412 24.80 -0.44 -22.53
CA GLN A 412 24.44 0.56 -23.54
C GLN A 412 23.08 0.24 -24.17
N LEU A 413 22.24 1.26 -24.29
CA LEU A 413 20.97 1.23 -25.00
C LEU A 413 21.06 2.18 -26.20
N GLY A 414 20.97 1.63 -27.42
CA GLY A 414 21.13 2.37 -28.67
C GLY A 414 19.90 2.45 -29.56
N ALA A 415 18.83 1.69 -29.35
CA ALA A 415 17.47 2.04 -29.81
C ALA A 415 16.44 1.09 -29.17
N VAL A 416 15.94 1.42 -27.98
CA VAL A 416 15.00 0.57 -27.26
C VAL A 416 13.61 1.23 -27.24
N THR A 417 12.57 0.44 -27.52
CA THR A 417 11.16 0.84 -27.43
C THR A 417 10.43 -0.07 -26.46
N ASN A 418 9.64 0.49 -25.54
CA ASN A 418 8.89 -0.28 -24.51
C ASN A 418 9.82 -1.17 -23.66
N GLY A 419 10.90 -0.59 -23.14
CA GLY A 419 11.87 -1.29 -22.30
C GLY A 419 11.55 -1.18 -20.80
N TYR A 420 11.44 -2.32 -20.12
CA TYR A 420 11.23 -2.40 -18.67
C TYR A 420 12.50 -2.91 -17.99
N PHE A 421 13.11 -2.08 -17.15
CA PHE A 421 14.35 -2.34 -16.43
C PHE A 421 14.08 -2.33 -14.93
N GLU A 422 14.08 -3.51 -14.29
CA GLU A 422 13.66 -3.61 -12.88
C GLU A 422 14.66 -4.35 -11.99
N ASN A 423 14.96 -3.81 -10.80
CA ASN A 423 15.80 -4.49 -9.80
C ASN A 423 17.19 -4.90 -10.31
N ASN A 424 17.73 -4.25 -11.34
CA ASN A 424 19.08 -4.52 -11.83
C ASN A 424 20.13 -3.77 -10.99
N ILE A 425 21.34 -4.31 -10.97
CA ILE A 425 22.51 -3.69 -10.33
C ILE A 425 23.50 -3.29 -11.42
N TYR A 426 23.73 -1.99 -11.57
CA TYR A 426 24.72 -1.43 -12.50
C TYR A 426 25.96 -1.01 -11.72
N SER A 427 26.98 -1.86 -11.70
CA SER A 427 28.26 -1.56 -11.03
C SER A 427 29.10 -0.52 -11.79
N SER A 428 28.80 -0.32 -13.07
CA SER A 428 29.40 0.68 -13.96
C SER A 428 28.30 1.51 -14.63
N ASN A 429 28.63 2.25 -15.69
CA ASN A 429 27.71 3.19 -16.33
C ASN A 429 26.63 2.47 -17.14
N LEU A 430 25.41 3.01 -17.11
CA LEU A 430 24.37 2.73 -18.08
C LEU A 430 24.28 3.93 -19.05
N GLN A 431 24.46 3.69 -20.34
CA GLN A 431 24.43 4.72 -21.38
C GLN A 431 23.17 4.61 -22.23
N VAL A 432 22.47 5.72 -22.40
CA VAL A 432 21.25 5.86 -23.21
C VAL A 432 21.52 6.83 -24.35
N ASN A 433 21.81 6.31 -25.55
CA ASN A 433 22.55 7.06 -26.59
C ASN A 433 21.70 7.64 -27.74
N ILE A 434 20.56 7.02 -28.10
CA ILE A 434 19.71 7.40 -29.25
C ILE A 434 18.26 7.56 -28.77
N ILE A 435 17.36 8.10 -29.60
CA ILE A 435 15.95 8.33 -29.30
C ILE A 435 15.30 7.01 -28.92
N GLN A 436 14.96 6.88 -27.64
CA GLN A 436 14.24 5.74 -27.07
C GLN A 436 12.85 6.20 -26.65
N THR A 437 11.88 5.30 -26.70
CA THR A 437 10.50 5.61 -26.31
C THR A 437 10.01 4.61 -25.26
N ASN A 438 9.29 5.12 -24.27
CA ASN A 438 8.65 4.31 -23.22
C ASN A 438 9.63 3.39 -22.46
N LEU A 439 10.67 3.99 -21.87
CA LEU A 439 11.57 3.29 -20.97
C LEU A 439 11.11 3.45 -19.52
N ASN A 440 11.10 2.35 -18.77
CA ASN A 440 10.80 2.36 -17.36
C ASN A 440 11.94 1.69 -16.58
N PHE A 441 12.59 2.46 -15.71
CA PHE A 441 13.57 1.98 -14.75
C PHE A 441 12.95 2.00 -13.36
N THR A 442 12.73 0.84 -12.76
CA THR A 442 12.13 0.71 -11.43
C THR A 442 13.05 -0.04 -10.47
N ASN A 443 13.29 0.51 -9.28
CA ASN A 443 14.04 -0.14 -8.18
C ASN A 443 15.46 -0.64 -8.56
N ASN A 444 16.09 -0.08 -9.59
CA ASN A 444 17.46 -0.46 -9.95
C ASN A 444 18.46 0.19 -8.98
N THR A 445 19.61 -0.44 -8.80
CA THR A 445 20.75 0.11 -8.05
C THR A 445 21.86 0.52 -9.01
N PHE A 446 22.21 1.81 -8.99
CA PHE A 446 23.28 2.40 -9.77
C PHE A 446 24.47 2.72 -8.86
N LEU A 447 25.57 2.00 -9.06
CA LEU A 447 26.88 2.32 -8.47
C LEU A 447 27.76 3.11 -9.46
N GLY A 448 27.51 2.97 -10.77
CA GLY A 448 27.99 3.90 -11.80
C GLY A 448 26.97 4.99 -12.13
N SER A 449 27.20 5.73 -13.21
CA SER A 449 26.29 6.79 -13.68
C SER A 449 25.22 6.25 -14.65
N LEU A 450 23.99 6.76 -14.53
CA LEU A 450 23.02 6.77 -15.63
C LEU A 450 23.32 7.96 -16.54
N GLN A 451 23.76 7.71 -17.76
CA GLN A 451 24.14 8.72 -18.74
C GLN A 451 23.10 8.79 -19.85
N ILE A 452 22.46 9.95 -20.01
CA ILE A 452 21.44 10.22 -21.04
C ILE A 452 22.05 11.19 -22.05
N ALA A 453 22.33 10.72 -23.27
CA ALA A 453 23.00 11.52 -24.30
C ALA A 453 22.09 12.61 -24.88
N GLN A 454 22.66 13.60 -25.58
CA GLN A 454 21.96 14.75 -26.19
C GLN A 454 20.82 14.36 -27.18
N GLY A 455 20.79 13.13 -27.68
CA GLY A 455 19.72 12.55 -28.50
C GLY A 455 19.03 11.34 -27.86
N GLY A 456 19.15 11.17 -26.54
CA GLY A 456 18.68 10.01 -25.77
C GLY A 456 17.16 9.94 -25.60
N ALA A 457 16.71 9.15 -24.62
CA ALA A 457 15.30 8.85 -24.37
C ALA A 457 14.43 10.09 -24.07
N SER A 458 13.20 10.06 -24.58
CA SER A 458 12.12 10.98 -24.21
C SER A 458 11.00 10.18 -23.54
N GLY A 459 10.41 10.72 -22.47
CA GLY A 459 9.35 10.06 -21.72
C GLY A 459 9.84 8.87 -20.89
N MET A 460 11.10 8.88 -20.44
CA MET A 460 11.63 7.85 -19.55
C MET A 460 11.09 8.04 -18.13
N TYR A 461 10.76 6.93 -17.46
CA TYR A 461 10.33 6.89 -16.07
C TYR A 461 11.42 6.29 -15.19
N LEU A 462 11.89 7.05 -14.21
CA LEU A 462 12.83 6.60 -13.18
C LEU A 462 12.06 6.50 -11.85
N ILE A 463 11.74 5.29 -11.40
CA ILE A 463 10.90 5.05 -10.22
C ILE A 463 11.71 4.34 -9.14
N ASN A 464 11.85 4.96 -7.96
CA ASN A 464 12.47 4.35 -6.77
C ASN A 464 13.89 3.78 -7.00
N ASN A 465 14.61 4.26 -8.01
CA ASN A 465 15.98 3.83 -8.28
C ASN A 465 16.94 4.35 -7.20
N ASN A 466 17.93 3.54 -6.86
CA ASN A 466 18.94 3.85 -5.85
C ASN A 466 20.26 4.26 -6.50
N PHE A 467 20.60 5.54 -6.43
CA PHE A 467 21.87 6.11 -6.91
C PHE A 467 22.84 6.25 -5.74
N SER A 468 23.58 5.19 -5.43
CA SER A 468 24.41 5.06 -4.21
C SER A 468 25.92 4.99 -4.47
N GLY A 469 26.33 5.04 -5.74
CA GLY A 469 27.73 5.07 -6.14
C GLY A 469 28.49 6.34 -5.77
N THR A 470 29.78 6.37 -6.11
CA THR A 470 30.64 7.56 -5.97
C THR A 470 30.93 8.34 -7.27
N PRO A 471 30.14 8.26 -8.37
CA PRO A 471 30.43 9.11 -9.53
C PRO A 471 30.16 10.58 -9.19
N THR A 472 30.82 11.48 -9.91
CA THR A 472 30.59 12.93 -9.75
C THR A 472 29.17 13.35 -10.12
N SER A 473 28.51 12.59 -11.01
CA SER A 473 27.13 12.81 -11.44
C SER A 473 26.42 11.45 -11.58
N PRO A 474 25.65 11.00 -10.57
CA PRO A 474 24.93 9.72 -10.65
C PRO A 474 23.86 9.66 -11.75
N ILE A 475 23.23 10.79 -12.06
CA ILE A 475 22.48 10.98 -13.31
C ILE A 475 23.17 12.11 -14.07
N ASP A 476 23.66 11.81 -15.27
CA ASP A 476 24.23 12.77 -16.22
C ASP A 476 23.24 12.89 -17.39
N ASP A 477 22.33 13.86 -17.30
CA ASP A 477 21.32 14.11 -18.33
C ASP A 477 21.75 15.26 -19.23
N GLN A 478 22.34 14.89 -20.37
CA GLN A 478 22.82 15.83 -21.39
C GLN A 478 21.72 16.19 -22.39
N ASN A 479 20.52 15.60 -22.29
CA ASN A 479 19.40 15.89 -23.15
C ASN A 479 18.58 17.06 -22.62
N ASN A 480 18.90 18.27 -23.06
CA ASN A 480 18.20 19.49 -22.62
C ASN A 480 16.84 19.74 -23.30
N THR A 481 16.34 18.80 -24.12
CA THR A 481 15.14 19.03 -24.96
C THR A 481 14.03 18.01 -24.77
N ALA A 482 14.36 16.76 -24.47
CA ALA A 482 13.38 15.72 -24.17
C ALA A 482 13.01 15.76 -22.68
N THR A 483 11.76 15.47 -22.36
CA THR A 483 11.27 15.46 -20.98
C THR A 483 11.27 14.05 -20.41
N ASN A 484 11.70 13.91 -19.16
CA ASN A 484 11.77 12.64 -18.43
C ASN A 484 11.17 12.81 -17.02
N THR A 485 10.69 11.72 -16.43
CA THR A 485 9.99 11.74 -15.14
C THR A 485 10.77 10.96 -14.09
N LEU A 486 11.04 11.59 -12.95
CA LEU A 486 11.64 10.97 -11.76
C LEU A 486 10.59 10.86 -10.65
N VAL A 487 10.47 9.67 -10.05
CA VAL A 487 9.47 9.37 -9.01
C VAL A 487 10.13 8.65 -7.84
N TYR A 488 9.86 9.13 -6.62
CA TYR A 488 10.05 8.34 -5.41
C TYR A 488 8.73 8.21 -4.66
N SER A 489 8.40 7.00 -4.23
CA SER A 489 7.15 6.70 -3.52
C SER A 489 7.32 5.55 -2.54
N ASN A 490 6.58 5.62 -1.44
CA ASN A 490 6.45 4.55 -0.46
C ASN A 490 5.02 4.55 0.14
N ALA A 491 4.80 3.78 1.21
CA ALA A 491 3.48 3.68 1.85
C ALA A 491 2.92 5.01 2.41
N ASN A 492 3.78 6.00 2.70
CA ASN A 492 3.40 7.28 3.29
C ASN A 492 3.19 8.40 2.26
N GLY A 493 3.73 8.26 1.05
CA GLY A 493 3.62 9.33 0.06
C GLY A 493 4.43 9.12 -1.22
N LYS A 494 4.47 10.18 -2.04
CA LYS A 494 5.14 10.25 -3.33
C LYS A 494 5.70 11.64 -3.58
N ILE A 495 6.85 11.72 -4.24
CA ILE A 495 7.37 12.90 -4.92
C ILE A 495 7.63 12.56 -6.39
N MET A 496 7.21 13.44 -7.29
CA MET A 496 7.26 13.25 -8.73
C MET A 496 7.74 14.54 -9.42
N TRP A 497 8.90 14.47 -10.05
CA TRP A 497 9.38 15.49 -10.98
C TRP A 497 8.94 15.08 -12.38
N GLU A 498 7.78 15.55 -12.78
CA GLU A 498 7.18 15.27 -14.08
C GLU A 498 7.80 16.12 -15.18
N ASP A 499 7.99 15.50 -16.35
CA ASP A 499 8.38 16.14 -17.60
C ASP A 499 9.58 17.11 -17.48
N LYS A 500 10.65 16.69 -16.80
CA LYS A 500 11.87 17.48 -16.68
C LYS A 500 12.75 17.33 -17.89
N SER A 501 13.14 18.47 -18.46
CA SER A 501 14.08 18.56 -19.59
C SER A 501 15.53 18.36 -19.20
N ASN A 502 15.83 18.20 -17.90
CA ASN A 502 17.15 17.82 -17.41
C ASN A 502 16.99 17.25 -15.98
N LEU A 503 17.34 15.97 -15.79
CA LEU A 503 17.31 15.27 -14.50
C LEU A 503 18.70 15.12 -13.86
N THR A 504 19.71 15.86 -14.33
CA THR A 504 21.09 15.75 -13.83
C THR A 504 21.15 15.96 -12.33
N ILE A 505 21.81 15.04 -11.63
CA ILE A 505 22.13 15.16 -10.20
C ILE A 505 23.60 14.88 -9.96
N ASP A 506 24.20 15.66 -9.06
CA ASP A 506 25.63 15.58 -8.69
C ASP A 506 25.84 15.01 -7.28
N GLN A 507 24.83 14.33 -6.74
CA GLN A 507 24.85 13.74 -5.40
C GLN A 507 24.14 12.39 -5.42
N THR A 508 24.50 11.54 -4.47
CA THR A 508 23.79 10.29 -4.21
C THR A 508 22.31 10.56 -3.94
N LEU A 509 21.43 9.76 -4.53
CA LEU A 509 19.99 9.80 -4.32
C LEU A 509 19.50 8.39 -4.06
N THR A 510 19.41 8.06 -2.78
CA THR A 510 18.96 6.75 -2.31
C THR A 510 17.44 6.75 -2.15
N SER A 511 16.83 5.59 -2.32
CA SER A 511 15.39 5.43 -2.07
C SER A 511 15.04 5.82 -0.62
N PRO A 512 13.98 6.63 -0.39
CA PRO A 512 13.64 7.14 0.93
C PRO A 512 13.28 6.00 1.88
N THR A 513 13.90 5.99 3.07
CA THR A 513 13.58 5.01 4.13
C THR A 513 12.30 5.43 4.87
N VAL A 514 11.55 4.44 5.38
CA VAL A 514 10.19 4.61 5.93
C VAL A 514 10.21 5.19 7.37
N SER A 515 11.33 5.08 8.09
CA SER A 515 11.36 5.24 9.55
C SER A 515 12.10 6.47 10.08
N THR A 516 13.01 7.08 9.32
CA THR A 516 13.85 8.18 9.80
C THR A 516 14.24 9.13 8.67
N PRO A 517 14.36 10.45 8.91
CA PRO A 517 14.93 11.41 7.95
C PRO A 517 16.46 11.23 7.81
N GLU A 518 16.86 10.02 7.42
CA GLU A 518 18.23 9.65 7.08
C GLU A 518 18.35 9.58 5.55
N GLY A 519 19.21 10.43 4.99
CA GLY A 519 19.40 10.57 3.56
C GLY A 519 18.89 11.89 2.99
N PRO A 520 19.25 12.20 1.73
CA PRO A 520 18.93 13.48 1.11
C PRO A 520 17.43 13.66 0.84
N LEU A 521 16.68 12.58 0.60
CA LEU A 521 15.23 12.59 0.37
C LEU A 521 14.54 11.66 1.36
N TYR A 522 13.42 12.10 1.96
CA TYR A 522 12.64 11.29 2.88
C TYR A 522 11.14 11.48 2.68
N ILE A 523 10.40 10.37 2.81
CA ILE A 523 8.94 10.29 2.71
C ILE A 523 8.45 9.51 3.93
N ALA A 524 8.08 10.24 4.98
CA ALA A 524 7.61 9.70 6.25
C ALA A 524 6.13 10.03 6.46
N ASN A 525 5.53 9.48 7.52
CA ASN A 525 4.14 9.78 7.86
C ASN A 525 3.94 11.29 8.04
N ASN A 526 3.05 11.88 7.24
CA ASN A 526 2.79 13.32 7.19
C ASN A 526 4.02 14.21 7.01
N LEU A 527 5.07 13.71 6.35
CA LEU A 527 6.29 14.48 6.13
C LEU A 527 6.99 14.06 4.83
N ILE A 528 7.03 14.96 3.86
CA ILE A 528 7.81 14.79 2.62
C ILE A 528 8.86 15.89 2.62
N GLY A 529 10.13 15.52 2.63
CA GLY A 529 11.17 16.50 2.79
C GLY A 529 12.51 16.10 2.19
N PHE A 530 13.40 17.07 2.23
CA PHE A 530 14.71 16.97 1.64
C PHE A 530 15.77 17.47 2.63
N ASN A 531 16.70 16.61 3.03
CA ASN A 531 17.78 16.89 3.97
C ASN A 531 19.13 16.72 3.27
N ALA A 532 19.42 17.53 2.27
CA ALA A 532 20.77 17.56 1.71
C ALA A 532 21.60 18.68 2.35
N THR A 533 22.77 18.29 2.84
CA THR A 533 23.85 19.18 3.23
C THR A 533 24.49 19.92 2.03
N THR A 534 24.12 19.53 0.81
CA THR A 534 24.64 20.04 -0.47
C THR A 534 23.51 20.24 -1.48
N PRO A 535 23.45 21.36 -2.22
CA PRO A 535 22.31 21.67 -3.07
C PRO A 535 22.14 20.69 -4.26
N LEU A 536 20.97 20.05 -4.38
CA LEU A 536 20.51 19.40 -5.63
C LEU A 536 19.88 20.46 -6.55
N ASN A 537 20.70 21.39 -7.05
CA ASN A 537 20.22 22.61 -7.73
C ASN A 537 19.29 22.35 -8.92
N GLN A 538 19.52 21.28 -9.68
CA GLN A 538 18.73 20.92 -10.86
C GLN A 538 17.34 20.39 -10.51
N LEU A 539 17.20 19.69 -9.38
CA LEU A 539 15.91 19.15 -8.94
C LEU A 539 15.15 20.07 -7.99
N ASN A 540 15.77 21.15 -7.49
CA ASN A 540 15.11 22.21 -6.71
C ASN A 540 14.23 23.09 -7.62
N THR A 541 13.26 22.46 -8.26
CA THR A 541 12.28 23.04 -9.18
C THR A 541 10.90 22.52 -8.82
N SER A 542 9.90 22.79 -9.66
CA SER A 542 8.55 22.31 -9.38
C SER A 542 8.47 20.79 -9.32
N ALA A 543 7.64 20.26 -8.43
CA ALA A 543 7.35 18.82 -8.34
C ALA A 543 5.91 18.63 -7.88
N ASN A 544 5.37 17.44 -8.11
CA ASN A 544 4.11 17.01 -7.55
C ASN A 544 4.40 16.11 -6.34
N ILE A 545 3.80 16.41 -5.19
CA ILE A 545 3.90 15.59 -3.98
C ILE A 545 2.53 15.02 -3.61
N SER A 546 2.52 13.83 -3.04
CA SER A 546 1.32 13.20 -2.50
C SER A 546 1.58 12.64 -1.12
N PHE A 547 0.71 12.94 -0.15
CA PHE A 547 0.69 12.30 1.17
C PHE A 547 -0.40 11.23 1.19
N TYR A 548 -0.09 10.05 1.71
CA TYR A 548 -1.02 8.92 1.82
C TYR A 548 -1.39 8.65 3.28
N GLY A 549 -2.57 8.07 3.51
CA GLY A 549 -3.00 7.63 4.84
C GLY A 549 -3.27 8.76 5.84
N LEU A 550 -3.63 9.95 5.37
CA LEU A 550 -3.98 11.07 6.23
C LEU A 550 -5.39 10.87 6.81
N ASN A 551 -5.48 10.84 8.14
CA ASN A 551 -6.75 10.70 8.87
C ASN A 551 -7.41 12.07 9.11
N TYR A 552 -7.78 12.78 8.06
CA TYR A 552 -8.54 14.04 8.15
C TYR A 552 -9.92 13.90 7.51
N SER A 553 -10.95 14.44 8.18
CA SER A 553 -12.33 14.44 7.66
C SER A 553 -12.56 15.52 6.60
N LEU A 554 -11.73 16.56 6.58
CA LEU A 554 -11.74 17.68 5.63
C LEU A 554 -10.36 17.88 5.01
N GLN A 555 -10.29 18.62 3.89
CA GLN A 555 -9.02 18.95 3.25
C GLN A 555 -8.09 19.69 4.25
N PRO A 556 -6.92 19.12 4.59
CA PRO A 556 -5.96 19.78 5.46
C PRO A 556 -5.24 20.93 4.72
N GLN A 557 -4.60 21.81 5.47
CA GLN A 557 -3.69 22.83 4.96
C GLN A 557 -2.31 22.22 4.67
N LEU A 558 -1.53 22.84 3.78
CA LEU A 558 -0.17 22.39 3.43
C LEU A 558 0.86 23.42 3.91
N PHE A 559 1.85 22.94 4.65
CA PHE A 559 2.89 23.74 5.25
C PHE A 559 4.24 23.44 4.61
N LYS A 560 5.03 24.49 4.38
CA LYS A 560 6.42 24.50 3.93
C LYS A 560 7.30 25.04 5.06
N ASP A 561 8.19 24.22 5.60
CA ASP A 561 9.07 24.57 6.74
C ASP A 561 8.29 25.16 7.93
N GLY A 562 7.11 24.62 8.23
CA GLY A 562 6.25 25.10 9.32
C GLY A 562 5.46 26.38 9.03
N VAL A 563 5.50 26.89 7.80
CA VAL A 563 4.67 28.02 7.36
C VAL A 563 3.67 27.56 6.31
N ARG A 564 2.39 27.89 6.49
CA ARG A 564 1.34 27.57 5.51
C ARG A 564 1.72 28.13 4.13
N CYS A 565 1.66 27.28 3.10
CA CYS A 565 2.07 27.63 1.74
C CYS A 565 0.95 27.50 0.69
N ASP A 566 -0.13 26.77 0.98
CA ASP A 566 -1.26 26.53 0.06
C ASP A 566 -2.15 27.76 -0.13
N ASN A 567 -1.90 28.81 0.64
CA ASN A 567 -2.50 30.14 0.52
C ASN A 567 -1.67 31.10 -0.33
N GLU A 568 -0.51 30.68 -0.83
CA GLU A 568 0.38 31.46 -1.68
C GLU A 568 0.67 30.73 -3.01
N THR A 569 1.52 31.29 -3.87
CA THR A 569 1.97 30.64 -5.11
C THR A 569 3.11 29.63 -4.89
N THR A 570 3.46 29.34 -3.63
CA THR A 570 4.64 28.52 -3.27
C THR A 570 4.34 27.03 -3.13
N CYS A 571 3.09 26.67 -2.85
CA CYS A 571 2.57 25.32 -3.04
C CYS A 571 1.06 25.41 -3.32
N ASN A 572 0.47 24.41 -3.98
CA ASN A 572 -0.95 24.40 -4.30
C ASN A 572 -1.52 23.00 -4.17
N ILE A 573 -2.53 22.82 -3.32
CA ILE A 573 -3.24 21.55 -3.17
C ILE A 573 -4.12 21.35 -4.41
N THR A 574 -3.87 20.26 -5.15
CA THR A 574 -4.62 19.92 -6.37
C THR A 574 -5.77 18.96 -6.09
N SER A 575 -5.68 18.14 -5.04
CA SER A 575 -6.78 17.26 -4.60
C SER A 575 -6.60 16.77 -3.16
N TYR A 576 -7.73 16.49 -2.49
CA TYR A 576 -7.78 15.69 -1.27
C TYR A 576 -8.97 14.72 -1.33
N SER A 577 -8.70 13.41 -1.30
CA SER A 577 -9.74 12.37 -1.32
C SER A 577 -9.22 11.06 -0.74
N GLY A 578 -10.04 10.36 0.05
CA GLY A 578 -9.70 9.05 0.61
C GLY A 578 -8.40 9.04 1.43
N GLY A 579 -8.15 10.09 2.23
CA GLY A 579 -6.91 10.23 3.01
C GLY A 579 -5.65 10.51 2.17
N THR A 580 -5.79 10.84 0.89
CA THR A 580 -4.68 11.21 0.01
C THR A 580 -4.73 12.68 -0.35
N LEU A 581 -3.69 13.45 0.00
CA LEU A 581 -3.50 14.84 -0.44
C LEU A 581 -2.48 14.88 -1.56
N THR A 582 -2.79 15.55 -2.68
CA THR A 582 -1.83 15.83 -3.76
C THR A 582 -1.64 17.34 -3.90
N ALA A 583 -0.40 17.78 -4.10
CA ALA A 583 -0.06 19.18 -4.26
C ALA A 583 1.09 19.41 -5.23
N ASP A 584 1.06 20.54 -5.92
CA ASP A 584 2.17 21.05 -6.71
C ASP A 584 3.02 21.99 -5.85
N ILE A 585 4.33 21.80 -5.87
CA ILE A 585 5.32 22.58 -5.11
C ILE A 585 6.30 23.24 -6.07
N ILE A 586 6.96 24.32 -5.65
CA ILE A 586 7.92 25.07 -6.50
C ILE A 586 9.41 24.72 -6.26
N GLY A 587 9.72 23.94 -5.23
CA GLY A 587 11.11 23.61 -4.88
C GLY A 587 11.20 22.78 -3.59
N PHE A 588 12.42 22.52 -3.15
CA PHE A 588 12.72 21.70 -1.98
C PHE A 588 12.49 22.42 -0.68
N SER A 589 11.89 21.68 0.25
CA SER A 589 11.60 22.08 1.61
C SER A 589 11.00 20.88 2.35
N ASN A 590 10.69 21.06 3.62
CA ASN A 590 9.95 20.09 4.40
C ASN A 590 8.47 20.43 4.32
N TYR A 591 7.70 19.51 3.74
CA TYR A 591 6.27 19.64 3.56
C TYR A 591 5.53 18.78 4.58
N THR A 592 4.53 19.36 5.24
CA THR A 592 3.66 18.68 6.21
C THR A 592 2.22 19.13 6.01
N THR A 593 1.26 18.31 6.41
CA THR A 593 -0.17 18.67 6.39
C THR A 593 -0.68 18.88 7.80
N VAL A 594 -1.60 19.82 7.98
CA VAL A 594 -2.19 20.17 9.29
C VAL A 594 -3.69 20.38 9.09
N THR A 595 -4.51 20.02 10.09
CA THR A 595 -5.95 20.30 10.06
C THR A 595 -6.22 21.79 9.98
N THR A 596 -7.37 22.16 9.43
CA THR A 596 -7.84 23.56 9.38
C THR A 596 -7.82 24.18 10.76
N ASP A 597 -7.18 25.34 10.88
CA ASP A 597 -7.27 26.25 12.01
C ASP A 597 -8.73 26.40 12.47
N VAL A 598 -9.06 25.89 13.66
CA VAL A 598 -10.36 26.19 14.25
C VAL A 598 -10.36 27.67 14.61
N SER A 599 -11.31 28.43 14.05
CA SER A 599 -11.47 29.87 14.31
C SER A 599 -12.84 30.14 14.88
N CYS A 600 -12.97 31.22 15.66
CA CYS A 600 -14.25 31.65 16.22
C CYS A 600 -15.32 31.79 15.12
N GLY A 601 -16.50 31.25 15.36
CA GLY A 601 -17.60 31.19 14.41
C GLY A 601 -18.71 30.24 14.85
N THR A 602 -19.60 29.90 13.92
CA THR A 602 -20.65 28.90 14.17
C THR A 602 -20.10 27.49 13.98
N ILE A 603 -20.35 26.61 14.93
CA ILE A 603 -19.99 25.19 14.90
C ILE A 603 -21.24 24.38 14.52
N THR A 604 -21.19 23.68 13.39
CA THR A 604 -22.27 22.77 12.92
C THR A 604 -21.84 21.31 12.84
N THR A 605 -20.58 21.01 13.12
CA THR A 605 -20.00 19.66 13.23
C THR A 605 -18.95 19.68 14.33
N SER A 606 -18.73 18.57 15.02
CA SER A 606 -17.75 18.48 16.12
C SER A 606 -16.38 19.01 15.73
N GLN A 607 -15.72 19.70 16.67
CA GLN A 607 -14.42 20.36 16.47
C GLN A 607 -13.45 19.99 17.58
N THR A 608 -12.18 19.82 17.20
CA THR A 608 -11.06 19.81 18.13
C THR A 608 -10.15 20.99 17.82
N MET A 609 -9.95 21.90 18.79
CA MET A 609 -9.08 23.06 18.58
C MET A 609 -7.62 22.64 18.44
N ASN A 610 -6.88 23.35 17.60
CA ASN A 610 -5.45 23.16 17.35
C ASN A 610 -4.60 24.42 17.58
N LEU A 611 -5.23 25.52 18.03
CA LEU A 611 -4.60 26.80 18.34
C LEU A 611 -5.46 27.64 19.27
N ASN A 612 -4.85 28.65 19.91
CA ASN A 612 -5.58 29.64 20.71
C ASN A 612 -6.36 30.61 19.82
N VAL A 613 -7.64 30.84 20.13
CA VAL A 613 -8.52 31.72 19.36
C VAL A 613 -8.83 33.01 20.13
N ASN A 614 -9.09 34.09 19.39
CA ASN A 614 -9.44 35.39 19.96
C ASN A 614 -10.71 35.93 19.30
N ALA A 615 -11.66 36.42 20.10
CA ALA A 615 -12.88 37.09 19.64
C ALA A 615 -13.07 38.45 20.31
N THR A 616 -13.67 39.41 19.60
CA THR A 616 -14.02 40.73 20.14
C THR A 616 -15.32 40.72 20.95
N GLN A 617 -16.17 39.72 20.72
CA GLN A 617 -17.43 39.41 21.43
C GLN A 617 -17.50 37.89 21.64
N THR A 618 -18.55 37.22 21.15
CA THR A 618 -18.71 35.77 21.16
C THR A 618 -17.69 35.06 20.27
N CYS A 619 -17.08 33.98 20.75
CA CYS A 619 -16.20 33.14 19.94
C CYS A 619 -16.98 32.03 19.22
N PHE A 620 -17.55 31.07 19.93
CA PHE A 620 -18.28 29.95 19.32
C PHE A 620 -19.78 30.05 19.53
N ASN A 621 -20.55 29.93 18.44
CA ASN A 621 -21.99 29.68 18.49
C ASN A 621 -22.26 28.24 18.06
N ILE A 622 -22.98 27.48 18.85
CA ILE A 622 -23.40 26.12 18.50
C ILE A 622 -24.55 26.20 17.50
N GLY A 623 -24.53 25.33 16.48
CA GLY A 623 -25.40 25.40 15.31
C GLY A 623 -26.07 24.09 14.91
N ALA A 624 -25.88 23.01 15.67
CA ALA A 624 -26.52 21.70 15.48
C ALA A 624 -26.53 20.92 16.80
N ASP A 625 -27.42 19.93 16.93
CA ASP A 625 -27.39 18.93 17.99
C ASP A 625 -26.19 17.97 17.83
N ASP A 626 -25.90 17.17 18.86
CA ASP A 626 -24.91 16.07 18.81
C ASP A 626 -23.48 16.52 18.49
N LEU A 627 -23.01 17.57 19.17
CA LEU A 627 -21.71 18.19 18.90
C LEU A 627 -20.73 18.04 20.05
N VAL A 628 -19.45 17.83 19.72
CA VAL A 628 -18.32 17.90 20.66
C VAL A 628 -17.43 19.08 20.28
N LEU A 629 -17.23 20.01 21.21
CA LEU A 629 -16.17 21.01 21.19
C LEU A 629 -15.09 20.61 22.20
N ASP A 630 -14.01 20.02 21.69
CA ASP A 630 -12.82 19.70 22.47
C ASP A 630 -11.74 20.75 22.23
N CYS A 631 -11.44 21.58 23.22
CA CYS A 631 -10.41 22.60 23.06
C CYS A 631 -8.99 22.05 23.15
N ALA A 632 -8.78 20.78 23.52
CA ALA A 632 -7.46 20.14 23.64
C ALA A 632 -6.44 20.96 24.46
N GLY A 633 -6.90 21.71 25.46
CA GLY A 633 -6.07 22.60 26.28
C GLY A 633 -5.75 23.98 25.67
N PHE A 634 -6.26 24.29 24.48
CA PHE A 634 -6.11 25.61 23.86
C PHE A 634 -7.05 26.65 24.47
N THR A 635 -6.63 27.92 24.38
CA THR A 635 -7.34 29.07 24.96
C THR A 635 -8.40 29.64 24.03
N ILE A 636 -9.60 29.88 24.56
CA ILE A 636 -10.62 30.74 23.98
C ILE A 636 -10.56 32.10 24.70
N ASN A 637 -10.00 33.10 24.03
CA ASN A 637 -9.94 34.46 24.54
C ASN A 637 -11.06 35.31 23.92
N TYR A 638 -12.16 35.49 24.62
CA TYR A 638 -13.37 36.14 24.10
C TYR A 638 -13.58 37.53 24.71
N SER A 639 -14.51 38.32 24.15
CA SER A 639 -14.80 39.69 24.65
C SER A 639 -13.55 40.60 24.76
N THR A 640 -12.58 40.47 23.86
CA THR A 640 -11.30 41.22 23.93
C THR A 640 -11.44 42.75 23.85
N ASN A 641 -12.57 43.26 23.36
CA ASN A 641 -12.89 44.69 23.30
C ASN A 641 -13.86 45.15 24.41
N GLY A 642 -14.20 44.29 25.38
CA GLY A 642 -15.12 44.60 26.47
C GLY A 642 -16.59 44.74 26.03
N LEU A 643 -16.95 44.07 24.95
CA LEU A 643 -18.33 43.97 24.47
C LEU A 643 -18.96 42.68 24.99
N ILE A 644 -20.26 42.70 25.28
CA ILE A 644 -21.02 41.53 25.71
C ILE A 644 -20.85 40.38 24.71
N GLY A 645 -20.61 39.18 25.20
CA GLY A 645 -20.42 37.98 24.39
C GLY A 645 -19.99 36.78 25.23
N PHE A 646 -19.85 35.64 24.55
CA PHE A 646 -19.63 34.33 25.17
C PHE A 646 -18.39 33.62 24.62
N ALA A 647 -17.68 32.83 25.42
CA ALA A 647 -16.66 31.95 24.84
C ALA A 647 -17.34 30.85 24.01
N VAL A 648 -18.37 30.23 24.59
CA VAL A 648 -19.24 29.24 23.95
C VAL A 648 -20.68 29.60 24.23
N ASN A 649 -21.50 29.68 23.18
CA ASN A 649 -22.92 30.03 23.24
C ASN A 649 -23.77 28.95 22.58
N ASN A 650 -24.73 28.38 23.30
CA ASN A 650 -25.72 27.44 22.79
C ASN A 650 -27.11 27.80 23.33
N THR A 651 -28.06 28.12 22.46
CA THR A 651 -29.41 28.57 22.89
C THR A 651 -30.54 27.71 22.34
N ALA A 652 -30.24 26.53 21.79
CA ALA A 652 -31.27 25.69 21.15
C ALA A 652 -30.91 24.23 20.91
N TYR A 653 -29.64 23.84 20.95
CA TYR A 653 -29.21 22.53 20.48
C TYR A 653 -28.87 21.61 21.64
N ASN A 654 -29.30 20.36 21.57
CA ASN A 654 -29.13 19.35 22.61
C ASN A 654 -27.87 18.51 22.39
N ASN A 655 -27.49 17.74 23.42
CA ASN A 655 -26.38 16.80 23.36
C ASN A 655 -25.05 17.47 22.95
N LEU A 656 -24.76 18.64 23.52
CA LEU A 656 -23.49 19.33 23.36
C LEU A 656 -22.49 18.84 24.41
N THR A 657 -21.25 18.53 24.00
CA THR A 657 -20.12 18.34 24.91
C THR A 657 -19.11 19.48 24.74
N VAL A 658 -18.80 20.22 25.80
CA VAL A 658 -17.72 21.22 25.85
C VAL A 658 -16.65 20.75 26.82
N LYS A 659 -15.43 20.49 26.34
CA LYS A 659 -14.36 19.95 27.19
C LYS A 659 -12.96 20.46 26.90
N ASN A 660 -12.11 20.37 27.93
CA ASN A 660 -10.69 20.69 27.90
C ASN A 660 -10.38 22.13 27.46
N CYS A 661 -11.29 23.07 27.70
CA CYS A 661 -11.15 24.48 27.29
C CYS A 661 -10.51 25.34 28.37
N ILE A 662 -9.58 26.21 27.96
CA ILE A 662 -9.11 27.33 28.78
C ILE A 662 -9.86 28.58 28.31
N ILE A 663 -10.87 29.00 29.04
CA ILE A 663 -11.72 30.14 28.69
C ILE A 663 -11.31 31.36 29.50
N ILE A 664 -10.97 32.45 28.80
CA ILE A 664 -10.55 33.71 29.42
C ILE A 664 -11.33 34.86 28.79
N LYS A 665 -11.96 35.68 29.61
CA LYS A 665 -12.44 36.99 29.17
C LYS A 665 -11.25 37.93 28.95
N GLY A 666 -11.05 38.39 27.73
CA GLY A 666 -9.86 39.14 27.32
C GLY A 666 -9.80 40.59 27.78
N ASN A 667 -10.91 41.15 28.26
CA ASN A 667 -11.01 42.52 28.71
C ASN A 667 -11.71 42.60 30.06
N SER A 668 -11.14 43.35 31.00
CA SER A 668 -11.70 43.56 32.34
C SER A 668 -12.81 44.60 32.39
N SER A 669 -13.10 45.27 31.27
CA SER A 669 -14.23 46.20 31.10
C SER A 669 -15.33 45.54 30.26
N GLY A 670 -16.58 45.98 30.46
CA GLY A 670 -17.77 45.31 29.95
C GLY A 670 -18.35 44.40 31.03
N ASP A 671 -19.61 44.60 31.35
CA ASP A 671 -20.37 43.81 32.35
C ASP A 671 -21.20 42.75 31.61
N GLU A 672 -21.86 41.84 32.33
CA GLU A 672 -22.84 40.86 31.76
C GLU A 672 -22.25 39.89 30.72
N THR A 673 -21.02 39.40 30.91
CA THR A 673 -20.42 38.39 30.02
C THR A 673 -20.35 37.01 30.66
N GLU A 674 -20.51 35.97 29.87
CA GLU A 674 -20.47 34.60 30.37
C GLU A 674 -19.41 33.76 29.66
N GLY A 675 -18.77 32.85 30.38
CA GLY A 675 -17.78 31.94 29.79
C GLY A 675 -18.45 30.94 28.87
N ILE A 676 -19.27 30.07 29.45
CA ILE A 676 -20.09 29.08 28.74
C ILE A 676 -21.55 29.39 29.05
N HIS A 677 -22.34 29.64 28.00
CA HIS A 677 -23.77 29.85 28.09
C HIS A 677 -24.49 28.71 27.37
N ILE A 678 -25.34 27.97 28.09
CA ILE A 678 -26.30 27.04 27.49
C ILE A 678 -27.71 27.38 27.96
N GLU A 679 -28.64 27.52 27.02
CA GLU A 679 -30.07 27.83 27.26
C GLU A 679 -30.92 26.96 26.33
N ASN A 680 -32.12 26.56 26.75
CA ASN A 680 -33.02 25.70 25.97
C ASN A 680 -32.29 24.46 25.41
N THR A 681 -31.46 23.87 26.26
CA THR A 681 -30.49 22.83 25.94
C THR A 681 -30.58 21.72 26.96
N SER A 682 -30.70 20.47 26.49
CA SER A 682 -30.78 19.29 27.34
C SER A 682 -29.69 18.27 27.03
N ASN A 683 -29.42 17.38 27.99
CA ASN A 683 -28.49 16.26 27.86
C ASN A 683 -27.06 16.69 27.47
N SER A 684 -26.61 17.88 27.87
CA SER A 684 -25.30 18.40 27.51
C SER A 684 -24.28 18.23 28.64
N ILE A 685 -23.00 18.12 28.28
CA ILE A 685 -21.89 17.88 29.19
C ILE A 685 -20.89 19.03 29.09
N ILE A 686 -20.61 19.68 30.22
CA ILE A 686 -19.56 20.70 30.37
C ILE A 686 -18.54 20.14 31.36
N GLN A 687 -17.40 19.68 30.86
CA GLN A 687 -16.42 18.98 31.69
C GLN A 687 -14.96 19.40 31.48
N ASN A 688 -14.16 19.34 32.54
CA ASN A 688 -12.71 19.56 32.48
C ASN A 688 -12.30 20.93 31.87
N ASN A 689 -13.11 21.97 32.06
CA ASN A 689 -12.82 23.31 31.58
C ASN A 689 -12.22 24.19 32.68
N THR A 690 -11.32 25.10 32.31
CA THR A 690 -10.85 26.19 33.17
C THR A 690 -11.46 27.49 32.66
N VAL A 691 -12.33 28.13 33.45
CA VAL A 691 -13.06 29.33 33.07
C VAL A 691 -12.67 30.50 33.96
N THR A 692 -12.26 31.62 33.36
CA THR A 692 -11.97 32.87 34.07
C THR A 692 -12.74 34.03 33.45
N THR A 693 -13.65 34.63 34.22
CA THR A 693 -14.42 35.81 33.82
C THR A 693 -14.21 36.98 34.79
N THR A 694 -14.34 38.20 34.28
CA THR A 694 -14.07 39.43 35.06
C THR A 694 -15.06 40.54 34.66
N GLY A 695 -15.46 41.43 35.57
CA GLY A 695 -16.44 42.50 35.29
C GLY A 695 -17.75 42.25 36.06
N ALA A 696 -18.59 43.28 36.21
CA ALA A 696 -19.85 43.12 36.95
C ALA A 696 -20.79 42.18 36.19
N ASP A 697 -21.71 41.53 36.92
CA ASP A 697 -22.75 40.65 36.36
C ASP A 697 -22.20 39.50 35.48
N SER A 698 -20.91 39.18 35.61
CA SER A 698 -20.25 38.19 34.76
C SER A 698 -20.40 36.79 35.34
N VAL A 699 -20.63 35.80 34.48
CA VAL A 699 -20.89 34.42 34.89
C VAL A 699 -19.79 33.49 34.37
N GLY A 700 -19.34 32.53 35.16
CA GLY A 700 -18.43 31.49 34.67
C GLY A 700 -19.13 30.55 33.70
N ILE A 701 -20.10 29.79 34.23
CA ILE A 701 -20.93 28.85 33.49
C ILE A 701 -22.40 29.15 33.79
N ASN A 702 -23.20 29.36 32.76
CA ASN A 702 -24.65 29.59 32.87
C ASN A 702 -25.42 28.42 32.23
N ILE A 703 -26.22 27.73 33.04
CA ILE A 703 -27.21 26.75 32.59
C ILE A 703 -28.60 27.41 32.67
N GLY A 704 -28.94 28.14 31.61
CA GLY A 704 -30.16 28.94 31.49
C GLY A 704 -31.44 28.11 31.39
N GLU A 705 -32.57 28.81 31.27
CA GLU A 705 -33.91 28.25 31.32
C GLU A 705 -34.22 27.26 30.18
N LEU A 706 -35.33 26.52 30.34
CA LEU A 706 -35.93 25.65 29.31
C LEU A 706 -35.07 24.45 28.87
N GLY A 707 -33.98 24.16 29.59
CA GLY A 707 -33.17 22.95 29.46
C GLY A 707 -33.42 21.93 30.58
N SER A 708 -32.81 20.74 30.49
CA SER A 708 -32.79 19.74 31.57
C SER A 708 -31.70 18.68 31.39
N ASN A 709 -31.38 17.93 32.45
CA ASN A 709 -30.46 16.78 32.38
C ASN A 709 -29.04 17.14 31.89
N ASN A 710 -28.56 18.35 32.20
CA ASN A 710 -27.19 18.74 31.87
C ASN A 710 -26.22 18.36 33.00
N LEU A 711 -24.98 18.05 32.63
CA LEU A 711 -23.90 17.70 33.55
C LEU A 711 -22.79 18.75 33.50
N VAL A 712 -22.49 19.37 34.65
CA VAL A 712 -21.37 20.29 34.83
C VAL A 712 -20.40 19.66 35.82
N GLU A 713 -19.28 19.13 35.33
CA GLU A 713 -18.36 18.38 36.17
C GLU A 713 -16.87 18.71 35.98
N ASN A 714 -16.06 18.55 37.04
CA ASN A 714 -14.60 18.67 36.96
C ASN A 714 -14.10 20.02 36.38
N ASN A 715 -14.89 21.09 36.47
CA ASN A 715 -14.50 22.41 35.97
C ASN A 715 -13.81 23.23 37.07
N THR A 716 -12.86 24.08 36.66
CA THR A 716 -12.26 25.11 37.51
C THR A 716 -12.79 26.47 37.06
N VAL A 717 -13.58 27.13 37.89
CA VAL A 717 -14.24 28.40 37.57
C VAL A 717 -13.74 29.50 38.50
N THR A 718 -13.34 30.63 37.93
CA THR A 718 -12.94 31.85 38.66
C THR A 718 -13.67 33.06 38.10
N THR A 719 -14.41 33.77 38.95
CA THR A 719 -15.12 35.00 38.57
C THR A 719 -14.73 36.18 39.46
N ILE A 720 -14.52 37.33 38.82
CA ILE A 720 -14.01 38.54 39.49
C ILE A 720 -14.87 39.75 39.09
N GLY A 721 -15.86 40.07 39.91
CA GLY A 721 -16.70 41.25 39.72
C GLY A 721 -17.82 41.33 40.75
N VAL A 722 -18.39 42.52 40.92
CA VAL A 722 -19.62 42.70 41.73
C VAL A 722 -20.77 41.99 41.02
N ASP A 723 -21.68 41.37 41.76
CA ASP A 723 -22.82 40.60 41.21
C ASP A 723 -22.36 39.49 40.22
N SER A 724 -21.15 38.95 40.40
CA SER A 724 -20.62 37.91 39.50
C SER A 724 -20.87 36.51 40.04
N PHE A 725 -21.18 35.55 39.17
CA PHE A 725 -21.58 34.21 39.58
C PHE A 725 -20.59 33.18 39.07
N GLY A 726 -20.21 32.21 39.89
CA GLY A 726 -19.40 31.08 39.44
C GLY A 726 -20.18 30.22 38.44
N ILE A 727 -21.22 29.55 38.93
CA ILE A 727 -22.11 28.70 38.14
C ILE A 727 -23.57 29.10 38.45
N ILE A 728 -24.37 29.35 37.41
CA ILE A 728 -25.82 29.58 37.51
C ILE A 728 -26.55 28.35 36.95
N VAL A 729 -27.61 27.92 37.65
CA VAL A 729 -28.52 26.87 37.21
C VAL A 729 -29.97 27.34 37.35
N ASP A 730 -30.53 27.82 36.25
CA ASP A 730 -31.92 28.28 36.15
C ASP A 730 -32.87 27.19 35.58
N SER A 731 -32.31 26.06 35.13
CA SER A 731 -33.07 24.92 34.59
C SER A 731 -33.22 23.78 35.62
N THR A 732 -34.02 22.77 35.28
CA THR A 732 -34.35 21.66 36.18
C THR A 732 -33.58 20.38 35.89
N ASP A 733 -33.49 19.49 36.87
CA ASP A 733 -32.98 18.14 36.70
C ASP A 733 -31.51 18.08 36.20
N ASN A 734 -30.67 19.06 36.58
CA ASN A 734 -29.25 19.11 36.23
C ASN A 734 -28.36 18.58 37.36
N ASN A 735 -27.12 18.23 37.01
CA ASN A 735 -26.09 17.79 37.95
C ASN A 735 -24.85 18.72 37.87
N VAL A 736 -24.50 19.33 39.00
CA VAL A 736 -23.29 20.13 39.17
C VAL A 736 -22.39 19.47 40.20
N SER A 737 -21.31 18.82 39.74
CA SER A 737 -20.48 17.99 40.62
C SER A 737 -18.97 18.12 40.44
N ASN A 738 -18.22 17.95 41.52
CA ASN A 738 -16.74 17.96 41.51
C ASN A 738 -16.10 19.19 40.84
N ASN A 739 -16.76 20.35 40.90
CA ASN A 739 -16.21 21.60 40.38
C ASN A 739 -15.44 22.35 41.47
N THR A 740 -14.41 23.09 41.06
CA THR A 740 -13.69 24.05 41.90
C THR A 740 -14.10 25.46 41.51
N VAL A 741 -14.78 26.19 42.39
CA VAL A 741 -15.34 27.51 42.09
C VAL A 741 -14.74 28.56 43.02
N THR A 742 -14.28 29.69 42.47
CA THR A 742 -13.78 30.83 43.23
C THR A 742 -14.41 32.13 42.76
N THR A 743 -14.97 32.91 43.69
CA THR A 743 -15.58 34.22 43.42
C THR A 743 -15.06 35.27 44.40
N SER A 744 -14.98 36.55 43.99
CA SER A 744 -14.32 37.57 44.83
C SER A 744 -14.96 38.96 44.93
N GLY A 745 -16.05 39.26 44.22
CA GLY A 745 -16.72 40.56 44.34
C GLY A 745 -17.87 40.57 45.35
N THR A 746 -18.41 41.75 45.65
CA THR A 746 -19.63 41.85 46.47
C THR A 746 -20.81 41.19 45.74
N ASP A 747 -21.71 40.52 46.48
CA ASP A 747 -22.86 39.79 45.93
C ASP A 747 -22.46 38.70 44.90
N SER A 748 -21.24 38.13 45.04
CA SER A 748 -20.70 37.15 44.07
C SER A 748 -20.83 35.70 44.52
N TYR A 749 -21.94 35.05 44.19
CA TYR A 749 -22.23 33.70 44.63
C TYR A 749 -21.39 32.64 43.90
N GLY A 750 -20.97 31.60 44.61
CA GLY A 750 -20.23 30.48 44.03
C GLY A 750 -21.09 29.69 43.06
N ILE A 751 -22.16 29.08 43.57
CA ILE A 751 -23.19 28.41 42.78
C ILE A 751 -24.54 29.06 43.11
N TYR A 752 -25.31 29.39 42.09
CA TYR A 752 -26.64 29.98 42.21
C TYR A 752 -27.67 29.06 41.58
N LEU A 753 -28.66 28.64 42.36
CA LEU A 753 -29.73 27.74 41.96
C LEU A 753 -31.06 28.48 41.96
N ASN A 754 -31.76 28.39 40.84
CA ASN A 754 -33.11 28.95 40.66
C ASN A 754 -34.04 27.96 39.90
N GLY A 755 -33.54 26.77 39.58
CA GLY A 755 -34.33 25.68 39.04
C GLY A 755 -34.58 24.56 40.05
N ASP A 756 -35.61 23.77 39.81
CA ASP A 756 -36.01 22.65 40.68
C ASP A 756 -35.25 21.34 40.38
N ARG A 757 -35.22 20.43 41.36
CA ARG A 757 -34.72 19.04 41.20
C ARG A 757 -33.27 18.94 40.70
N ASN A 758 -32.44 19.93 40.98
CA ASN A 758 -31.03 19.89 40.66
C ASN A 758 -30.22 19.17 41.75
N ILE A 759 -29.11 18.57 41.33
CA ILE A 759 -28.13 17.93 42.21
C ILE A 759 -26.86 18.78 42.22
N VAL A 760 -26.41 19.18 43.42
CA VAL A 760 -25.15 19.92 43.62
C VAL A 760 -24.30 19.19 44.63
N ASN A 761 -23.22 18.55 44.19
CA ASN A 761 -22.43 17.71 45.09
C ASN A 761 -20.92 17.70 44.88
N VAL A 762 -20.18 17.51 45.98
CA VAL A 762 -18.71 17.33 45.96
C VAL A 762 -17.98 18.53 45.32
N ASN A 763 -18.60 19.72 45.30
CA ASN A 763 -17.96 20.92 44.79
C ASN A 763 -17.08 21.56 45.88
N THR A 764 -15.94 22.14 45.47
CA THR A 764 -15.10 22.97 46.34
C THR A 764 -15.31 24.43 45.98
N ILE A 765 -15.88 25.21 46.89
CA ILE A 765 -16.33 26.58 46.63
C ILE A 765 -15.62 27.54 47.57
N ASN A 766 -15.07 28.63 47.03
CA ASN A 766 -14.41 29.67 47.80
C ASN A 766 -14.92 31.07 47.38
N THR A 767 -15.69 31.71 48.24
CA THR A 767 -16.23 33.05 48.03
C THR A 767 -15.56 34.04 48.99
N THR A 768 -14.95 35.09 48.45
CA THR A 768 -14.24 36.11 49.26
C THR A 768 -14.95 37.46 49.30
N GLY A 769 -16.06 37.59 48.57
CA GLY A 769 -16.93 38.76 48.54
C GLY A 769 -17.66 39.02 49.85
N THR A 770 -18.19 40.24 50.01
CA THR A 770 -19.26 40.51 50.98
C THR A 770 -20.59 40.08 50.40
N ASP A 771 -21.52 39.58 51.23
CA ASP A 771 -22.86 39.15 50.81
C ASP A 771 -22.81 38.08 49.68
N ALA A 772 -21.78 37.24 49.71
CA ALA A 772 -21.45 36.26 48.68
C ALA A 772 -21.56 34.84 49.24
N ASN A 773 -22.78 34.30 49.35
CA ASN A 773 -23.00 32.93 49.81
C ASN A 773 -22.26 31.93 48.90
N GLY A 774 -21.78 30.84 49.47
CA GLY A 774 -21.11 29.80 48.69
C GLY A 774 -22.04 29.15 47.68
N ILE A 775 -23.19 28.70 48.17
CA ILE A 775 -24.31 28.26 47.35
C ILE A 775 -25.52 29.11 47.72
N GLU A 776 -26.18 29.69 46.73
CA GLU A 776 -27.45 30.40 46.87
C GLU A 776 -28.55 29.57 46.23
N VAL A 777 -29.69 29.46 46.92
CA VAL A 777 -30.90 28.79 46.43
C VAL A 777 -32.03 29.80 46.49
N GLU A 778 -32.48 30.23 45.33
CA GLU A 778 -33.51 31.25 45.17
C GLU A 778 -34.76 30.63 44.56
N ASP A 779 -35.93 30.83 45.19
CA ASP A 779 -37.27 30.54 44.67
C ASP A 779 -37.49 29.15 44.02
N CYS A 780 -36.70 28.14 44.38
CA CYS A 780 -36.77 26.78 43.80
C CYS A 780 -36.89 25.66 44.85
N ALA A 781 -37.32 24.49 44.38
CA ALA A 781 -37.70 23.36 45.21
C ALA A 781 -37.03 22.04 44.82
N ASP A 782 -37.07 21.09 45.75
CA ASP A 782 -36.65 19.70 45.54
C ASP A 782 -35.17 19.52 45.12
N ASN A 783 -34.29 20.49 45.39
CA ASN A 783 -32.86 20.36 45.09
C ASN A 783 -32.13 19.52 46.14
N LEU A 784 -31.13 18.74 45.69
CA LEU A 784 -30.29 17.92 46.54
C LEU A 784 -28.85 18.47 46.55
N ILE A 785 -28.44 19.03 47.70
CA ILE A 785 -27.15 19.70 47.88
C ILE A 785 -26.34 18.91 48.90
N PHE A 786 -25.24 18.26 48.51
CA PHE A 786 -24.50 17.40 49.44
C PHE A 786 -22.99 17.31 49.26
N ASP A 787 -22.29 17.03 50.36
CA ASP A 787 -20.83 16.82 50.38
C ASP A 787 -20.00 17.94 49.73
N ASN A 788 -20.54 19.16 49.66
CA ASN A 788 -19.80 20.32 49.18
C ASN A 788 -18.87 20.85 50.29
N VAL A 789 -17.70 21.35 49.90
CA VAL A 789 -16.72 22.00 50.77
C VAL A 789 -16.69 23.49 50.45
N ILE A 790 -17.19 24.31 51.37
CA ILE A 790 -17.47 25.72 51.10
C ILE A 790 -16.64 26.60 52.03
N THR A 791 -16.00 27.65 51.50
CA THR A 791 -15.33 28.69 52.28
C THR A 791 -15.92 30.04 51.90
N GLY A 792 -16.66 30.67 52.81
CA GLY A 792 -17.31 31.95 52.56
C GLY A 792 -16.88 33.02 53.56
N LEU A 793 -15.91 33.87 53.23
CA LEU A 793 -15.22 34.70 54.23
C LEU A 793 -16.12 35.73 54.93
N SER A 794 -17.18 36.21 54.27
CA SER A 794 -18.06 37.26 54.79
C SER A 794 -19.56 36.96 54.63
N SER A 795 -19.93 35.70 54.41
CA SER A 795 -21.33 35.29 54.19
C SER A 795 -21.66 33.95 54.86
N TYR A 796 -22.81 33.35 54.54
CA TYR A 796 -23.14 31.97 54.90
C TYR A 796 -22.51 30.98 53.91
N LEU A 797 -22.38 29.70 54.31
CA LEU A 797 -21.98 28.66 53.34
C LEU A 797 -23.08 28.45 52.30
N ILE A 798 -24.32 28.33 52.78
CA ILE A 798 -25.51 28.15 51.94
C ILE A 798 -26.57 29.18 52.36
N GLY A 799 -27.15 29.88 51.38
CA GLY A 799 -28.31 30.75 51.54
C GLY A 799 -29.54 30.15 50.85
N LEU A 800 -30.68 30.22 51.53
CA LEU A 800 -32.00 29.93 50.99
C LEU A 800 -32.82 31.22 51.05
N GLU A 801 -32.72 32.10 50.05
CA GLU A 801 -33.34 33.42 50.08
C GLU A 801 -34.52 33.56 49.10
N PRO A 802 -35.75 33.83 49.59
CA PRO A 802 -36.90 34.00 48.71
C PRO A 802 -36.93 35.39 48.06
N LYS A 803 -37.24 35.45 46.76
CA LYS A 803 -37.51 36.69 46.00
C LYS A 803 -38.93 36.80 45.46
N GLY A 804 -39.84 35.97 45.96
CA GLY A 804 -41.27 36.03 45.68
C GLY A 804 -41.91 34.67 45.37
N GLY A 805 -41.08 33.64 45.17
CA GLY A 805 -41.44 32.23 45.14
C GLY A 805 -41.30 31.53 46.50
N GLY A 806 -41.52 30.21 46.52
CA GLY A 806 -41.40 29.39 47.72
C GLY A 806 -40.21 28.45 47.63
N ILE A 807 -39.33 28.46 48.65
CA ILE A 807 -38.18 27.57 48.75
C ILE A 807 -38.55 26.40 49.66
N MET A 808 -38.80 25.22 49.10
CA MET A 808 -39.26 24.05 49.85
C MET A 808 -38.64 22.75 49.38
N ASN A 809 -38.63 21.76 50.26
CA ASN A 809 -38.17 20.40 50.00
C ASN A 809 -36.71 20.29 49.52
N ASN A 810 -35.90 21.34 49.68
CA ASN A 810 -34.48 21.25 49.40
C ASN A 810 -33.80 20.42 50.50
N VAL A 811 -32.91 19.52 50.12
CA VAL A 811 -32.22 18.60 51.02
C VAL A 811 -30.72 18.91 51.04
N LEU A 812 -30.24 19.37 52.17
CA LEU A 812 -28.86 19.77 52.41
C LEU A 812 -28.18 18.71 53.27
N THR A 813 -27.27 17.92 52.70
CA THR A 813 -26.62 16.80 53.43
C THR A 813 -25.11 16.97 53.50
N ASN A 814 -24.53 16.93 54.71
CA ASN A 814 -23.07 16.86 54.89
C ASN A 814 -22.25 17.97 54.19
N ASN A 815 -22.86 19.11 53.88
CA ASN A 815 -22.11 20.26 53.39
C ASN A 815 -21.26 20.82 54.53
N THR A 816 -19.97 20.99 54.27
CA THR A 816 -18.99 21.41 55.27
C THR A 816 -18.27 22.67 54.84
N GLY A 817 -17.62 23.35 55.77
CA GLY A 817 -16.94 24.58 55.42
C GLY A 817 -16.58 25.47 56.58
N SER A 818 -16.08 26.65 56.23
CA SER A 818 -15.88 27.76 57.15
C SER A 818 -16.43 29.04 56.56
N SER A 819 -17.29 29.72 57.30
CA SER A 819 -17.83 30.99 56.90
C SER A 819 -17.73 32.07 57.99
N GLY A 820 -17.95 33.32 57.58
CA GLY A 820 -17.99 34.48 58.45
C GLY A 820 -19.29 34.63 59.26
N LEU A 821 -20.42 34.12 58.75
CA LEU A 821 -21.76 34.31 59.37
C LEU A 821 -22.40 33.04 59.93
N GLY A 822 -22.08 31.86 59.38
CA GLY A 822 -22.67 30.57 59.77
C GLY A 822 -22.85 29.60 58.59
N SER A 823 -23.28 28.38 58.86
CA SER A 823 -23.44 27.37 57.80
C SER A 823 -24.63 27.61 56.89
N LEU A 824 -25.74 28.11 57.42
CA LEU A 824 -27.00 28.18 56.70
C LEU A 824 -27.80 29.41 57.09
N LEU A 825 -28.23 30.19 56.10
CA LEU A 825 -29.32 31.14 56.23
C LEU A 825 -30.54 30.53 55.56
N ASP A 826 -31.61 30.38 56.31
CA ASP A 826 -32.88 29.90 55.79
C ASP A 826 -33.94 30.98 55.93
N GLY A 827 -34.15 31.70 54.83
CA GLY A 827 -35.13 32.75 54.69
C GLY A 827 -36.50 32.24 54.21
N SER A 828 -36.70 30.93 54.07
CA SER A 828 -37.98 30.37 53.61
C SER A 828 -39.15 30.74 54.55
N ASP A 829 -40.36 30.81 53.98
CA ASP A 829 -41.57 31.02 54.77
C ASP A 829 -41.80 29.84 55.73
N ALA A 830 -42.42 30.09 56.88
CA ALA A 830 -42.59 29.09 57.95
C ALA A 830 -43.34 27.80 57.55
N ASP A 831 -44.10 27.83 56.45
CA ASP A 831 -44.83 26.68 55.91
C ASP A 831 -44.02 25.88 54.87
N ASN A 832 -42.86 26.38 54.46
CA ASN A 832 -42.00 25.79 53.43
C ASN A 832 -40.81 25.07 54.07
N ASN A 833 -41.01 23.80 54.43
CA ASN A 833 -39.96 23.04 55.09
C ASN A 833 -38.80 22.70 54.13
N ASN A 834 -37.58 22.89 54.60
CA ASN A 834 -36.37 22.36 54.00
C ASN A 834 -35.74 21.34 54.93
N THR A 835 -34.83 20.51 54.41
CA THR A 835 -34.21 19.42 55.18
C THR A 835 -32.70 19.61 55.29
N LEU A 836 -32.17 19.61 56.52
CA LEU A 836 -30.74 19.58 56.82
C LEU A 836 -30.39 18.22 57.43
N ILE A 837 -29.33 17.58 56.92
CA ILE A 837 -28.87 16.27 57.39
C ILE A 837 -27.36 16.31 57.61
N PHE A 838 -26.93 15.84 58.78
CA PHE A 838 -25.55 15.41 58.98
C PHE A 838 -25.54 13.92 59.28
N SER A 839 -24.75 13.14 58.55
CA SER A 839 -24.66 11.69 58.71
C SER A 839 -23.24 11.16 58.48
N ASN A 840 -22.89 10.09 59.18
CA ASN A 840 -21.68 9.31 58.95
C ASN A 840 -21.90 7.84 59.35
N GLU A 841 -20.82 7.07 59.46
CA GLU A 841 -20.87 5.64 59.83
C GLU A 841 -21.48 5.35 61.22
N PHE A 842 -21.52 6.31 62.14
CA PHE A 842 -22.01 6.13 63.51
C PHE A 842 -23.45 6.58 63.71
N GLY A 843 -23.96 7.45 62.87
CA GLY A 843 -25.34 7.91 62.96
C GLY A 843 -25.65 9.12 62.09
N ALA A 844 -26.84 9.68 62.30
CA ALA A 844 -27.33 10.85 61.59
C ALA A 844 -28.18 11.74 62.50
N ILE A 845 -28.24 13.03 62.16
CA ILE A 845 -29.23 13.98 62.65
C ILE A 845 -29.91 14.63 61.45
N ASN A 846 -31.24 14.68 61.48
CA ASN A 846 -32.08 15.23 60.43
C ASN A 846 -33.06 16.27 61.01
N TRP A 847 -33.05 17.47 60.41
CA TRP A 847 -34.04 18.53 60.61
C TRP A 847 -34.85 18.73 59.37
N THR A 848 -36.17 18.70 59.50
CA THR A 848 -37.10 19.16 58.47
C THR A 848 -37.94 20.28 59.07
N LEU A 849 -37.57 21.53 58.79
CA LEU A 849 -38.12 22.73 59.41
C LEU A 849 -38.28 23.83 58.36
N GLY A 850 -39.20 24.77 58.58
CA GLY A 850 -39.33 26.00 57.76
C GLY A 850 -38.37 27.11 58.16
N ASN A 851 -37.43 26.84 59.07
CA ASN A 851 -36.29 27.71 59.35
C ASN A 851 -35.13 26.88 59.92
N LEU A 852 -34.09 26.70 59.12
CA LEU A 852 -32.86 25.99 59.45
C LEU A 852 -31.67 26.93 59.74
N THR A 853 -31.91 28.22 59.94
CA THR A 853 -30.85 29.24 60.09
C THR A 853 -29.89 28.93 61.25
N THR A 854 -28.58 29.07 61.00
CA THR A 854 -27.53 28.90 62.00
C THR A 854 -26.46 29.98 61.94
N GLY A 855 -26.08 30.53 63.09
CA GLY A 855 -24.95 31.44 63.25
C GLY A 855 -23.61 30.75 63.52
N LEU A 856 -23.54 29.42 63.33
CA LEU A 856 -22.34 28.62 63.57
C LEU A 856 -21.98 27.80 62.33
N ASN A 857 -20.68 27.55 62.18
CA ASN A 857 -20.17 26.60 61.21
C ASN A 857 -20.41 25.17 61.73
N LEU A 858 -21.39 24.49 61.14
CA LEU A 858 -21.72 23.09 61.37
C LEU A 858 -20.67 22.20 60.70
N SER A 859 -20.04 21.34 61.50
CA SER A 859 -19.04 20.38 61.04
C SER A 859 -19.01 19.17 61.97
N VAL A 860 -18.97 17.98 61.36
CA VAL A 860 -18.88 16.71 62.09
C VAL A 860 -17.53 16.64 62.83
N GLY A 861 -17.56 16.28 64.11
CA GLY A 861 -16.40 16.19 64.99
C GLY A 861 -16.03 17.50 65.70
N SER A 862 -16.76 18.59 65.45
CA SER A 862 -16.54 19.88 66.14
C SER A 862 -17.84 20.44 66.74
N THR A 863 -18.81 20.77 65.89
CA THR A 863 -20.11 21.32 66.32
C THR A 863 -21.24 20.31 66.21
N VAL A 864 -21.09 19.29 65.35
CA VAL A 864 -21.99 18.13 65.25
C VAL A 864 -21.22 16.89 65.70
N PHE A 865 -21.77 16.13 66.65
CA PHE A 865 -21.16 14.92 67.19
C PHE A 865 -21.88 13.70 66.65
N LEU A 866 -21.22 12.97 65.76
CA LEU A 866 -21.66 11.69 65.22
C LEU A 866 -20.56 10.66 65.50
N GLU A 867 -20.53 10.15 66.72
CA GLU A 867 -19.50 9.25 67.22
C GLU A 867 -20.13 7.95 67.69
N ASN A 868 -19.30 6.92 67.93
CA ASN A 868 -19.78 5.64 68.42
C ASN A 868 -20.62 5.80 69.70
N ASN A 869 -21.92 5.54 69.59
CA ASN A 869 -22.91 5.70 70.64
C ASN A 869 -23.08 7.13 71.19
N ILE A 870 -22.70 8.16 70.44
CA ILE A 870 -22.95 9.56 70.78
C ILE A 870 -23.48 10.28 69.53
N ILE A 871 -24.71 10.76 69.59
CA ILE A 871 -25.32 11.60 68.55
C ILE A 871 -25.79 12.90 69.20
N GLY A 872 -25.32 14.05 68.71
CA GLY A 872 -25.66 15.34 69.29
C GLY A 872 -24.99 16.52 68.62
N MET A 873 -25.08 17.69 69.24
CA MET A 873 -24.41 18.91 68.79
C MET A 873 -23.88 19.71 69.98
N LEU A 874 -23.02 20.68 69.69
CA LEU A 874 -22.56 21.66 70.66
C LEU A 874 -23.74 22.48 71.22
N ASP A 875 -23.80 22.62 72.54
CA ASP A 875 -24.78 23.47 73.23
C ASP A 875 -24.35 24.93 73.15
N ASP A 876 -24.85 25.65 72.14
CA ASP A 876 -24.54 27.05 71.85
C ASP A 876 -25.80 27.86 71.49
N ASN A 877 -25.87 29.11 71.92
CA ASN A 877 -27.02 30.01 71.70
C ASN A 877 -27.10 30.54 70.25
N ALA A 878 -26.07 30.32 69.42
CA ALA A 878 -26.04 30.76 68.02
C ALA A 878 -26.83 29.84 67.06
N MET A 879 -27.55 28.83 67.56
CA MET A 879 -28.39 27.92 66.77
C MET A 879 -29.80 27.74 67.38
N PRO A 880 -30.56 28.83 67.62
CA PRO A 880 -31.85 28.75 68.29
C PRO A 880 -32.91 27.98 67.48
N GLU A 881 -32.90 28.14 66.16
CA GLU A 881 -33.90 27.53 65.26
C GLU A 881 -33.75 26.01 65.16
N LEU A 882 -32.51 25.54 65.19
CA LEU A 882 -32.24 24.12 65.19
C LEU A 882 -32.51 23.47 66.56
N ASN A 883 -32.55 24.23 67.67
CA ASN A 883 -32.81 23.72 69.03
C ASN A 883 -34.29 23.36 69.28
N GLY A 884 -34.87 22.61 68.36
CA GLY A 884 -36.24 22.12 68.38
C GLY A 884 -36.31 20.64 68.05
N THR A 885 -37.36 20.24 67.31
CA THR A 885 -37.59 18.85 66.94
C THR A 885 -36.62 18.38 65.86
N SER A 886 -36.02 17.21 66.05
CA SER A 886 -35.19 16.54 65.04
C SER A 886 -35.31 15.03 65.14
N THR A 887 -34.93 14.34 64.07
CA THR A 887 -34.77 12.89 64.08
C THR A 887 -33.29 12.56 64.23
N ILE A 888 -32.95 11.72 65.19
CA ILE A 888 -31.61 11.18 65.36
C ILE A 888 -31.61 9.69 65.05
N THR A 889 -30.53 9.24 64.42
CA THR A 889 -30.31 7.83 64.11
C THR A 889 -28.95 7.42 64.61
N PHE A 890 -28.89 6.28 65.30
CA PHE A 890 -27.64 5.59 65.63
C PHE A 890 -27.47 4.41 64.68
N TYR A 891 -26.26 4.19 64.19
CA TYR A 891 -25.89 3.03 63.39
C TYR A 891 -24.94 2.11 64.17
N GLY A 892 -24.96 0.81 63.86
CA GLY A 892 -23.97 -0.14 64.37
C GLY A 892 -24.02 -0.44 65.88
N LEU A 893 -25.13 -0.19 66.56
CA LEU A 893 -25.28 -0.51 67.98
C LEU A 893 -25.28 -2.03 68.21
N THR A 894 -24.62 -2.48 69.28
CA THR A 894 -24.43 -3.92 69.59
C THR A 894 -25.48 -4.48 70.56
N HIS A 895 -26.59 -3.78 70.76
CA HIS A 895 -27.61 -4.16 71.74
C HIS A 895 -28.48 -5.32 71.24
N ALA A 896 -28.81 -6.28 72.12
CA ALA A 896 -29.63 -7.44 71.75
C ALA A 896 -31.14 -7.14 71.72
N SER A 897 -31.55 -5.98 72.24
CA SER A 897 -32.93 -5.48 72.30
C SER A 897 -32.92 -3.96 72.33
N THR A 898 -34.09 -3.32 72.20
CA THR A 898 -34.22 -1.86 72.25
C THR A 898 -33.54 -1.29 73.51
N PRO A 899 -32.48 -0.47 73.38
CA PRO A 899 -31.80 0.16 74.51
C PRO A 899 -32.60 1.36 75.06
N GLU A 900 -32.23 1.85 76.24
CA GLU A 900 -32.68 3.14 76.79
C GLU A 900 -31.96 4.28 76.06
N LEU A 901 -32.65 5.40 75.85
CA LEU A 901 -32.07 6.60 75.24
C LEU A 901 -31.84 7.67 76.32
N HIS A 902 -30.59 8.11 76.46
CA HIS A 902 -30.19 9.08 77.48
C HIS A 902 -29.79 10.39 76.83
N ARG A 903 -30.39 11.48 77.30
CA ARG A 903 -30.02 12.87 77.02
C ARG A 903 -29.08 13.39 78.10
N ASN A 904 -27.85 13.73 77.74
CA ASN A 904 -26.81 14.20 78.68
C ASN A 904 -26.67 13.29 79.92
N GLY A 905 -26.76 11.96 79.71
CA GLY A 905 -26.64 10.94 80.75
C GLY A 905 -27.94 10.61 81.51
N VAL A 906 -29.03 11.35 81.30
CA VAL A 906 -30.34 11.10 81.93
C VAL A 906 -31.28 10.44 80.93
N ARG A 907 -31.93 9.34 81.33
CA ARG A 907 -32.94 8.66 80.50
C ARG A 907 -34.03 9.66 80.08
N CYS A 908 -34.38 9.69 78.79
CA CYS A 908 -35.35 10.63 78.23
C CYS A 908 -36.51 9.96 77.48
N ASP A 909 -36.39 8.66 77.16
CA ASP A 909 -37.39 7.86 76.44
C ASP A 909 -38.53 7.37 77.36
N ASP A 910 -38.47 7.71 78.65
CA ASP A 910 -39.51 7.46 79.66
C ASP A 910 -40.47 8.65 79.81
N GLY A 911 -40.37 9.66 78.94
CA GLY A 911 -41.24 10.84 78.88
C GLY A 911 -41.43 11.37 77.45
N ASN A 912 -41.76 12.66 77.31
CA ASN A 912 -42.01 13.31 76.00
C ASN A 912 -40.78 14.04 75.43
N THR A 913 -39.60 13.91 76.05
CA THR A 913 -38.39 14.67 75.68
C THR A 913 -37.62 14.01 74.53
N CYS A 914 -37.60 12.69 74.48
CA CYS A 914 -37.15 11.92 73.33
C CYS A 914 -38.03 10.67 73.20
N ASN A 915 -38.19 10.14 72.00
CA ASN A 915 -38.99 8.95 71.76
C ASN A 915 -38.31 8.05 70.74
N ILE A 916 -38.01 6.81 71.13
CA ILE A 916 -37.46 5.80 70.21
C ILE A 916 -38.60 5.34 69.29
N THR A 917 -38.46 5.63 67.99
CA THR A 917 -39.47 5.29 66.99
C THR A 917 -39.25 3.89 66.44
N SER A 918 -38.00 3.44 66.34
CA SER A 918 -37.67 2.08 65.93
C SER A 918 -36.29 1.63 66.41
N TYR A 919 -36.12 0.31 66.59
CA TYR A 919 -34.83 -0.32 66.79
C TYR A 919 -34.75 -1.67 66.05
N SER A 920 -33.73 -1.82 65.21
CA SER A 920 -33.40 -3.07 64.53
C SER A 920 -32.15 -3.70 65.14
N SER A 921 -32.33 -4.74 65.96
CA SER A 921 -31.21 -5.48 66.56
C SER A 921 -30.33 -6.21 65.53
N GLY A 922 -30.85 -6.49 64.33
CA GLY A 922 -30.10 -7.14 63.25
C GLY A 922 -29.10 -6.20 62.57
N THR A 923 -29.43 -4.91 62.47
CA THR A 923 -28.56 -3.88 61.87
C THR A 923 -27.89 -2.97 62.90
N GLY A 924 -28.33 -3.04 64.16
CA GLY A 924 -27.89 -2.11 65.20
C GLY A 924 -28.41 -0.69 65.00
N THR A 925 -29.47 -0.49 64.22
CA THR A 925 -30.01 0.84 63.89
C THR A 925 -31.08 1.25 64.88
N LEU A 926 -30.92 2.38 65.56
CA LEU A 926 -31.94 3.01 66.41
C LEU A 926 -32.34 4.36 65.82
N ILE A 927 -33.64 4.60 65.67
CA ILE A 927 -34.19 5.89 65.24
C ILE A 927 -34.99 6.48 66.41
N ALA A 928 -34.80 7.76 66.70
CA ALA A 928 -35.55 8.46 67.73
C ALA A 928 -35.87 9.91 67.33
N ASN A 929 -37.03 10.39 67.77
CA ASN A 929 -37.39 11.79 67.66
C ASN A 929 -37.00 12.50 68.97
N VAL A 930 -36.36 13.65 68.87
CA VAL A 930 -35.94 14.45 70.02
C VAL A 930 -36.54 15.85 69.93
N SER A 931 -36.82 16.47 71.08
CA SER A 931 -37.50 17.77 71.14
C SER A 931 -36.57 18.97 71.32
N SER A 932 -35.25 18.75 71.38
CA SER A 932 -34.21 19.76 71.55
C SER A 932 -32.84 19.12 71.37
N PHE A 933 -31.79 19.91 71.17
CA PHE A 933 -30.44 19.36 71.06
C PHE A 933 -29.77 19.09 72.38
N SER A 934 -28.99 18.03 72.37
CA SER A 934 -28.14 17.56 73.46
C SER A 934 -27.30 16.39 72.93
N ASN A 935 -26.42 15.88 73.78
CA ASN A 935 -25.70 14.64 73.49
C ASN A 935 -26.58 13.47 73.89
N TYR A 936 -26.96 12.65 72.91
CA TYR A 936 -27.74 11.45 73.09
C TYR A 936 -26.85 10.21 73.05
N THR A 937 -27.11 9.27 73.95
CA THR A 937 -26.35 8.02 74.13
C THR A 937 -27.32 6.89 74.41
N THR A 938 -26.98 5.66 74.00
CA THR A 938 -27.81 4.48 74.28
C THR A 938 -27.21 3.62 75.40
N TYR A 939 -28.06 3.04 76.25
CA TYR A 939 -27.67 2.16 77.36
C TYR A 939 -28.57 0.93 77.43
N MET A 940 -28.01 -0.22 77.81
CA MET A 940 -28.80 -1.39 78.16
C MET A 940 -29.12 -1.39 79.65
N PRO A 941 -30.39 -1.58 80.06
CA PRO A 941 -30.73 -1.63 81.46
C PRO A 941 -30.01 -2.82 82.11
N SER A 942 -29.15 -2.54 83.08
CA SER A 942 -28.51 -3.60 83.86
C SER A 942 -29.60 -4.42 84.56
N SER A 943 -29.60 -5.74 84.38
CA SER A 943 -30.47 -6.64 85.14
C SER A 943 -30.03 -6.62 86.62
N SER A 944 -30.45 -5.61 87.38
CA SER A 944 -30.29 -5.61 88.82
C SER A 944 -31.48 -6.34 89.45
N SER A 945 -31.13 -7.35 90.23
CA SER A 945 -32.02 -8.11 91.10
C SER A 945 -32.93 -7.19 91.92
N ASN A 946 -34.23 -7.39 91.73
CA ASN A 946 -35.34 -7.15 92.64
C ASN A 946 -34.93 -6.89 94.12
N PRO A 947 -35.38 -5.77 94.72
CA PRO A 947 -35.75 -5.76 96.12
C PRO A 947 -37.26 -5.58 96.25
N THR A 948 -37.89 -6.63 96.77
CA THR A 948 -39.22 -6.63 97.37
C THR A 948 -39.39 -5.55 98.45
N THR A 949 -40.49 -4.82 98.38
CA THR A 949 -41.42 -4.32 99.45
C THR A 949 -41.96 -2.97 98.97
N GLY A 950 -43.25 -2.67 98.83
CA GLY A 950 -44.47 -3.22 99.39
C GLY A 950 -45.35 -2.03 99.78
N GLY A 951 -46.55 -1.90 99.19
CA GLY A 951 -47.64 -1.11 99.76
C GLY A 951 -48.31 -0.07 98.85
N GLY A 952 -49.57 -0.34 98.50
CA GLY A 952 -50.64 0.68 98.55
C GLY A 952 -51.08 1.37 97.26
N SER A 953 -52.10 0.78 96.60
CA SER A 953 -53.11 1.48 95.78
C SER A 953 -53.96 2.45 96.67
N PRO A 954 -54.90 3.31 96.19
CA PRO A 954 -55.51 3.32 94.84
C PRO A 954 -55.99 4.68 94.25
N ASN A 955 -56.45 4.58 92.99
CA ASN A 955 -57.64 5.19 92.38
C ASN A 955 -57.66 6.64 91.85
N ARG A 956 -57.97 6.77 90.55
CA ARG A 956 -59.12 7.49 89.92
C ARG A 956 -58.96 7.40 88.39
N ASP A 957 -59.86 6.74 87.61
CA ASP A 957 -61.22 7.17 87.17
C ASP A 957 -61.26 8.66 86.76
N SER A 958 -61.78 9.13 85.64
CA SER A 958 -62.65 8.59 84.57
C SER A 958 -62.87 9.74 83.56
N ASP A 959 -63.68 9.47 82.52
CA ASP A 959 -64.31 10.35 81.51
C ASP A 959 -63.49 10.66 80.26
N ASP A 960 -63.79 10.12 79.07
CA ASP A 960 -65.07 9.92 78.33
C ASP A 960 -65.59 11.17 77.60
N THR A 961 -66.11 10.89 76.39
CA THR A 961 -66.96 11.68 75.47
C THR A 961 -66.24 12.51 74.38
N THR A 962 -66.09 11.96 73.16
CA THR A 962 -66.98 12.03 71.96
C THR A 962 -66.96 13.42 71.30
N THR A 963 -66.74 13.60 69.98
CA THR A 963 -67.54 13.23 68.79
C THR A 963 -66.70 13.60 67.53
N GLU A 964 -66.61 12.76 66.49
CA GLU A 964 -67.35 12.83 65.18
C GLU A 964 -67.25 14.22 64.48
N THR A 965 -66.91 14.40 63.20
CA THR A 965 -66.91 13.55 61.98
C THR A 965 -66.29 14.34 60.82
N GLU A 966 -65.69 13.61 59.86
CA GLU A 966 -65.57 13.88 58.40
C GLU A 966 -64.83 15.15 57.91
N GLU A 967 -64.18 15.23 56.75
CA GLU A 967 -63.54 14.36 55.75
C GLU A 967 -63.19 15.36 54.62
N GLU A 968 -61.92 15.50 54.19
CA GLU A 968 -61.57 15.67 52.77
C GLU A 968 -60.05 15.76 52.53
N THR A 969 -59.62 14.89 51.61
CA THR A 969 -58.52 15.02 50.62
C THR A 969 -57.09 15.28 51.10
N ALA A 970 -56.29 14.21 51.13
CA ALA A 970 -54.84 14.29 50.95
C ALA A 970 -54.49 13.73 49.55
N THR A 971 -53.97 14.59 48.69
CA THR A 971 -53.32 14.24 47.42
C THR A 971 -51.84 14.00 47.68
N ASP A 972 -51.34 12.86 47.18
CA ASP A 972 -49.97 12.52 46.80
C ASP A 972 -48.82 13.17 47.59
N GLU A 973 -48.41 12.51 48.70
CA GLU A 973 -47.07 12.64 49.30
C GLU A 973 -46.26 11.40 48.89
N GLU A 974 -45.21 11.59 48.08
CA GLU A 974 -44.22 10.56 47.79
C GLU A 974 -43.46 10.27 49.10
N SER A 975 -43.45 9.01 49.55
CA SER A 975 -42.90 8.66 50.87
C SER A 975 -41.38 8.83 50.90
N LEU A 976 -40.82 9.27 52.04
CA LEU A 976 -39.37 9.40 52.32
C LEU A 976 -38.54 8.14 51.97
N GLN A 977 -39.19 6.97 51.91
CA GLN A 977 -38.59 5.69 51.49
C GLN A 977 -38.32 5.63 49.98
N ASP A 978 -39.10 6.31 49.15
CA ASP A 978 -38.93 6.34 47.70
C ASP A 978 -37.78 7.27 47.30
N ILE A 979 -37.58 8.36 48.05
CA ILE A 979 -36.44 9.28 47.91
C ILE A 979 -35.13 8.57 48.29
N LEU A 980 -35.10 7.87 49.43
CA LEU A 980 -33.94 7.08 49.86
C LEU A 980 -33.61 5.93 48.89
N LYS A 981 -34.64 5.31 48.29
CA LYS A 981 -34.45 4.23 47.32
C LYS A 981 -33.91 4.73 45.98
N LYS A 982 -34.40 5.87 45.50
CA LYS A 982 -33.83 6.58 44.33
C LYS A 982 -32.38 7.00 44.58
N TRP A 983 -32.04 7.37 45.81
CA TRP A 983 -30.68 7.72 46.24
C TRP A 983 -29.73 6.51 46.25
N GLU A 984 -30.14 5.35 46.81
CA GLU A 984 -29.36 4.11 46.77
C GLU A 984 -29.17 3.55 45.35
N GLU A 985 -30.15 3.74 44.46
CA GLU A 985 -30.07 3.33 43.05
C GLU A 985 -29.10 4.23 42.25
N GLN A 986 -29.02 5.52 42.57
CA GLN A 986 -28.10 6.47 41.92
C GLN A 986 -26.64 6.31 42.39
N GLU A 987 -26.38 6.03 43.66
CA GLU A 987 -25.02 5.69 44.14
C GLU A 987 -24.48 4.41 43.48
N LYS A 988 -25.34 3.40 43.31
CA LYS A 988 -24.97 2.15 42.61
C LYS A 988 -24.66 2.40 41.14
N LYS A 989 -25.38 3.32 40.49
CA LYS A 989 -25.14 3.71 39.10
C LYS A 989 -23.81 4.47 38.95
N ALA A 990 -23.55 5.46 39.81
CA ALA A 990 -22.29 6.20 39.83
C ALA A 990 -21.06 5.32 40.12
N ALA A 991 -21.20 4.32 41.00
CA ALA A 991 -20.14 3.34 41.27
C ALA A 991 -19.91 2.36 40.11
N ALA A 992 -20.96 2.02 39.34
CA ALA A 992 -20.85 1.16 38.16
C ALA A 992 -20.18 1.90 36.98
N ASP A 993 -20.50 3.17 36.78
CA ASP A 993 -19.92 4.00 35.71
C ASP A 993 -18.43 4.28 35.98
N ALA A 994 -18.03 4.48 37.25
CA ALA A 994 -16.62 4.60 37.65
C ALA A 994 -15.78 3.31 37.46
N LEU A 995 -16.42 2.14 37.35
CA LEU A 995 -15.76 0.85 37.08
C LEU A 995 -15.57 0.59 35.58
N VAL A 996 -16.34 1.26 34.71
CA VAL A 996 -16.25 1.14 33.25
C VAL A 996 -15.12 2.01 32.67
N GLU A 997 -14.76 3.13 33.32
CA GLU A 997 -13.63 3.98 32.89
C GLU A 997 -12.23 3.42 33.23
N GLY A 998 -12.16 2.31 33.98
CA GLY A 998 -10.90 1.61 34.29
C GLY A 998 -10.40 0.67 33.17
N TYR A 999 -11.19 0.42 32.13
CA TYR A 999 -10.83 -0.49 31.03
C TYR A 999 -11.39 0.02 29.69
N SER A 1000 -10.69 0.96 29.04
CA SER A 1000 -10.88 1.23 27.62
C SER A 1000 -9.62 1.82 26.99
N SER A 1001 -8.87 0.95 26.31
CA SER A 1001 -8.02 1.34 25.18
C SER A 1001 -8.33 0.39 24.02
N ASN A 1002 -8.80 0.97 22.91
CA ASN A 1002 -9.02 0.37 21.59
C ASN A 1002 -10.05 -0.77 21.47
N THR A 1003 -11.24 -0.47 20.93
CA THR A 1003 -11.62 -0.75 19.52
C THR A 1003 -13.08 -0.35 19.30
N GLU A 1004 -13.34 0.44 18.26
CA GLU A 1004 -14.68 0.73 17.73
C GLU A 1004 -15.25 -0.46 16.97
N ALA A 1005 -16.54 -0.75 17.17
CA ALA A 1005 -17.40 -1.36 16.17
C ALA A 1005 -18.85 -0.91 16.41
N GLU A 1006 -19.46 -0.36 15.36
CA GLU A 1006 -20.87 0.01 15.21
C GLU A 1006 -21.78 -1.24 15.27
N ASP A 1007 -22.99 -1.11 15.83
CA ASP A 1007 -24.28 -1.05 15.08
C ASP A 1007 -25.51 -1.56 15.89
N GLU A 1008 -26.67 -1.03 15.51
CA GLU A 1008 -28.04 -1.00 16.06
C GLU A 1008 -28.74 -2.31 16.54
N THR A 1009 -29.66 -2.22 17.52
CA THR A 1009 -31.14 -2.45 17.41
C THR A 1009 -31.88 -2.70 18.75
N GLU A 1010 -33.16 -2.28 18.78
CA GLU A 1010 -34.16 -2.26 19.86
C GLU A 1010 -34.72 -3.63 20.34
N GLU A 1011 -35.27 -3.56 21.58
CA GLU A 1011 -36.48 -4.21 22.14
C GLU A 1011 -36.54 -5.68 22.65
N GLU A 1012 -37.13 -5.76 23.86
CA GLU A 1012 -37.77 -6.87 24.60
C GLU A 1012 -36.95 -8.10 25.06
N PHE A 1013 -36.80 -8.27 26.38
CA PHE A 1013 -37.50 -9.31 27.17
C PHE A 1013 -37.11 -9.28 28.66
N GLU A 1014 -38.09 -9.11 29.55
CA GLU A 1014 -38.03 -9.58 30.94
C GLU A 1014 -37.99 -11.12 30.95
N GLN A 1015 -36.96 -11.75 31.55
CA GLN A 1015 -37.10 -12.81 32.56
C GLN A 1015 -35.76 -13.50 32.89
N ASP A 1016 -35.70 -13.89 34.17
CA ASP A 1016 -34.87 -14.95 34.77
C ASP A 1016 -33.45 -14.61 35.25
N GLU A 1017 -33.41 -14.08 36.48
CA GLU A 1017 -32.35 -14.34 37.45
C GLU A 1017 -32.30 -15.85 37.78
N GLU A 1018 -31.30 -16.58 37.28
CA GLU A 1018 -30.61 -17.66 38.00
C GLU A 1018 -29.45 -18.21 37.15
N SER A 1019 -28.19 -17.87 37.50
CA SER A 1019 -27.03 -18.78 37.54
C SER A 1019 -25.67 -18.06 37.47
N ILE A 1020 -25.33 -17.30 38.52
CA ILE A 1020 -23.92 -16.99 38.81
C ILE A 1020 -23.43 -18.02 39.83
N SER A 1021 -22.88 -19.12 39.33
CA SER A 1021 -22.03 -20.04 40.09
C SER A 1021 -21.20 -20.88 39.12
N SER A 1022 -20.11 -20.31 38.63
CA SER A 1022 -18.78 -20.94 38.55
C SER A 1022 -17.93 -20.24 37.49
N LEU A 1023 -16.90 -19.53 37.93
CA LEU A 1023 -15.52 -19.92 37.66
C LEU A 1023 -14.58 -18.86 38.28
N ILE A 1024 -13.87 -19.36 39.28
CA ILE A 1024 -12.79 -18.74 40.02
C ILE A 1024 -11.49 -18.97 39.24
N SER A 1025 -10.54 -18.07 39.51
CA SER A 1025 -9.08 -18.25 39.65
C SER A 1025 -8.15 -18.12 38.46
N GLU A 1026 -7.18 -17.25 38.72
CA GLU A 1026 -5.74 -17.34 38.42
C GLU A 1026 -5.29 -16.82 37.06
N ASP A 1027 -4.73 -15.60 37.07
CA ASP A 1027 -3.38 -15.42 36.53
C ASP A 1027 -2.63 -14.28 37.26
N GLU A 1028 -1.67 -14.67 38.10
CA GLU A 1028 -0.65 -13.80 38.69
C GLU A 1028 0.71 -14.44 38.40
N GLN A 1029 1.64 -13.65 37.86
CA GLN A 1029 3.10 -13.88 37.72
C GLN A 1029 3.64 -14.82 36.62
N LEU A 1030 4.41 -14.28 35.67
CA LEU A 1030 5.90 -14.29 35.73
C LEU A 1030 6.58 -13.71 34.46
N LYS A 1031 7.45 -12.72 34.68
CA LYS A 1031 8.58 -12.34 33.82
C LYS A 1031 9.82 -13.13 34.25
N SER A 1032 10.68 -13.59 33.32
CA SER A 1032 12.15 -13.32 33.31
C SER A 1032 12.99 -14.28 32.43
N GLU A 1033 14.00 -13.68 31.78
CA GLU A 1033 15.37 -14.18 31.48
C GLU A 1033 15.78 -14.64 30.06
N GLU A 1034 16.84 -13.95 29.59
CA GLU A 1034 17.63 -14.12 28.37
C GLU A 1034 18.91 -14.97 28.59
N ALA A 1035 19.49 -15.42 27.47
CA ALA A 1035 20.86 -15.91 27.21
C ALA A 1035 21.22 -17.32 27.74
N THR A 1036 21.75 -18.29 26.96
CA THR A 1036 22.96 -18.19 26.12
C THR A 1036 23.08 -19.41 25.16
N GLU A 1037 23.69 -19.14 23.99
CA GLU A 1037 24.62 -19.97 23.21
C GLU A 1037 24.19 -20.87 22.03
N GLU A 1038 24.92 -20.63 20.93
CA GLU A 1038 24.91 -21.24 19.62
C GLU A 1038 25.23 -22.74 19.61
N LYS A 1039 24.37 -23.54 18.97
CA LYS A 1039 24.76 -24.39 17.82
C LYS A 1039 23.57 -25.15 17.23
N ASN A 1040 23.33 -24.82 15.96
CA ASN A 1040 23.02 -25.74 14.87
C ASN A 1040 21.58 -26.27 14.65
N ILE A 1041 21.18 -26.02 13.39
CA ILE A 1041 20.42 -26.88 12.46
C ILE A 1041 18.90 -26.73 12.50
N VAL A 1042 18.43 -25.90 11.56
CA VAL A 1042 17.58 -26.32 10.42
C VAL A 1042 16.70 -27.52 10.72
N GLY A 1043 15.59 -27.25 11.41
CA GLY A 1043 14.60 -28.27 11.70
C GLY A 1043 13.49 -27.71 12.57
N LYS A 1044 12.63 -26.84 11.99
CA LYS A 1044 11.19 -26.66 12.32
C LYS A 1044 10.62 -25.33 11.79
N ALA A 1045 10.58 -25.16 10.47
CA ALA A 1045 9.61 -24.28 9.82
C ALA A 1045 9.31 -24.79 8.40
N PHE A 1046 8.73 -25.98 8.30
CA PHE A 1046 8.16 -26.51 7.06
C PHE A 1046 6.79 -27.15 7.32
N ASN A 1047 6.05 -26.59 8.27
CA ASN A 1047 4.72 -27.07 8.65
C ASN A 1047 3.76 -25.88 8.74
N LYS A 1048 3.49 -25.28 7.59
CA LYS A 1048 2.28 -24.49 7.30
C LYS A 1048 2.30 -24.17 5.81
N LEU A 1049 1.94 -25.15 4.98
CA LEU A 1049 1.22 -24.90 3.74
C LEU A 1049 0.62 -26.23 3.23
N PHE A 1050 -0.71 -26.21 3.12
CA PHE A 1050 -1.58 -27.14 2.39
C PHE A 1050 -2.07 -28.46 3.05
N VAL A 1051 -3.28 -28.35 3.62
CA VAL A 1051 -4.26 -29.43 3.79
C VAL A 1051 -5.38 -29.20 2.77
N GLY A 1052 -5.71 -30.20 1.93
CA GLY A 1052 -6.81 -30.09 0.98
C GLY A 1052 -7.02 -31.28 0.01
N LYS A 1053 -7.47 -32.42 0.56
CA LYS A 1053 -8.26 -33.54 -0.05
C LYS A 1053 -8.10 -33.90 -1.54
N GLY A 1054 -7.73 -35.17 -1.81
CA GLY A 1054 -8.45 -36.00 -2.80
C GLY A 1054 -7.64 -36.94 -3.73
N LYS A 1055 -7.71 -38.25 -3.45
CA LYS A 1055 -7.57 -39.43 -4.36
C LYS A 1055 -6.18 -39.83 -4.93
N LYS A 1056 -5.57 -40.76 -4.17
CA LYS A 1056 -4.92 -42.05 -4.54
C LYS A 1056 -4.25 -42.22 -5.92
N GLY A 1057 -2.93 -42.36 -5.86
CA GLY A 1057 -2.06 -43.08 -6.80
C GLY A 1057 -0.71 -42.38 -6.89
N VAL A 1058 0.41 -43.09 -6.71
CA VAL A 1058 1.81 -42.58 -6.84
C VAL A 1058 2.47 -42.05 -5.56
N VAL A 1059 2.48 -42.83 -4.47
CA VAL A 1059 3.34 -42.56 -3.29
C VAL A 1059 4.41 -43.65 -3.05
N GLY A 1060 4.41 -44.72 -3.84
CA GLY A 1060 5.45 -45.76 -3.77
C GLY A 1060 6.75 -45.43 -4.51
N LEU A 1061 6.75 -44.45 -5.42
CA LEU A 1061 7.88 -44.18 -6.32
C LEU A 1061 8.85 -43.10 -5.79
N ILE A 1062 8.36 -42.16 -4.98
CA ILE A 1062 9.15 -41.01 -4.48
C ILE A 1062 10.04 -41.40 -3.29
N ALA A 1063 9.60 -42.36 -2.46
CA ALA A 1063 10.42 -42.88 -1.36
C ALA A 1063 11.63 -43.70 -1.86
N MET A 1064 11.56 -44.27 -3.07
CA MET A 1064 12.64 -45.06 -3.66
C MET A 1064 13.68 -44.17 -4.37
N LEU A 1065 13.26 -43.03 -4.93
CA LEU A 1065 14.15 -42.03 -5.53
C LEU A 1065 14.95 -41.23 -4.49
N PHE A 1066 14.39 -40.99 -3.30
CA PHE A 1066 15.10 -40.26 -2.23
C PHE A 1066 16.28 -41.06 -1.64
N VAL A 1067 16.14 -42.39 -1.55
CA VAL A 1067 17.21 -43.30 -1.07
C VAL A 1067 18.30 -43.49 -2.14
N LEU A 1068 17.95 -43.45 -3.42
CA LEU A 1068 18.93 -43.52 -4.52
C LEU A 1068 19.72 -42.20 -4.67
N GLY A 1069 19.06 -41.05 -4.49
CA GLY A 1069 19.68 -39.72 -4.56
C GLY A 1069 20.69 -39.46 -3.44
N THR A 1070 20.44 -39.95 -2.22
CA THR A 1070 21.40 -39.83 -1.11
C THR A 1070 22.62 -40.74 -1.29
N LEU A 1071 22.45 -41.91 -1.94
CA LEU A 1071 23.55 -42.83 -2.21
C LEU A 1071 24.47 -42.33 -3.33
N LEU A 1072 23.90 -41.65 -4.35
CA LEU A 1072 24.66 -41.00 -5.43
C LEU A 1072 25.37 -39.71 -4.98
N TYR A 1073 24.78 -38.94 -4.05
CA TYR A 1073 25.39 -37.74 -3.48
C TYR A 1073 26.62 -38.05 -2.60
N LEU A 1074 26.63 -39.19 -1.89
CA LEU A 1074 27.75 -39.60 -1.03
C LEU A 1074 28.95 -40.18 -1.83
N ILE A 1075 28.73 -40.68 -3.04
CA ILE A 1075 29.80 -41.22 -3.90
C ILE A 1075 30.56 -40.10 -4.63
N ARG A 1076 29.95 -38.91 -4.82
CA ARG A 1076 30.51 -37.83 -5.65
C ARG A 1076 31.43 -36.83 -4.92
N LYS A 1077 31.58 -36.90 -3.59
CA LYS A 1077 32.23 -35.82 -2.79
C LYS A 1077 33.57 -36.15 -2.11
N ASN A 1078 34.28 -37.23 -2.44
CA ASN A 1078 35.62 -37.44 -1.85
C ASN A 1078 36.64 -38.11 -2.80
N PRO A 1079 37.38 -37.33 -3.62
CA PRO A 1079 38.54 -37.79 -4.35
C PRO A 1079 39.79 -37.58 -3.49
N LYS A 1080 40.16 -38.58 -2.67
CA LYS A 1080 41.51 -38.86 -2.14
C LYS A 1080 41.44 -39.86 -0.99
N ASN A 1081 41.68 -41.13 -1.28
CA ASN A 1081 42.54 -42.00 -0.48
C ASN A 1081 42.83 -43.29 -1.27
N ASN A 1082 44.10 -43.43 -1.69
CA ASN A 1082 44.67 -44.64 -2.26
C ASN A 1082 44.84 -45.70 -1.16
N SER A 1083 44.07 -46.79 -1.26
CA SER A 1083 44.49 -48.16 -0.91
C SER A 1083 43.54 -49.18 -1.49
#